data_AF-A0A7Y5PXR2-F1
#
_entry.id   AF-A0A7Y5PXR2-F1
#
_cell.length_a   1.000
_cell.length_b   1.000
_cell.length_c   1.000
_cell.angle_alpha   90.00
_cell.angle_beta   90.00
_cell.angle_gamma   90.00
#
_symmetry.space_group_name_H-M   'P 1'
#
loop_
_entity.id
_entity.type
_entity.pdbx_description
1 polymer ?
#
loop_
_entity_poly.entity_id
_entity_poly.type
_entity_poly.pdbx_seq_one_letter_code
_entity_poly.pdbx_strand_id
1 'polypeptide(L)'
;MVRFARALATALISALSVVSAAAQDGANDPTFHTLDDGMFGSGAAGASSYSAVQTGVIQPDGRVWIAGGFSLLHGSPRPAIARVDVDGAYDSSFSPGAGVTGLGNPYYVQAARRQPDGRVLIAGRFDHYDGQPRSNVARVLANGAVDPSFVPPTLGILNAMALQPDGRVIVAGQFSIVEGERRAQLARLNADGTLDLSFNPGEGPGGVPEPEVSAVEVQPDGRILVGGHFRRMNGVTRWRIARLMPDGSLDASFDPGTGFDSYVSALAVQPDGAVIVAGDFFSINGTSAMHLARLLSTGAVDPLFNAGAGTNYAAGFVRLQPDGKALIGGPFTTCGGAPRAGIARLNTDGSNDASFDPGLGLVGTPRDALPLGNGQHILVGNFTRVDGAARGGFARLNADGSHDLTYNPGRGPDAAVRAAAVRPDGKWLIAGEFLSYDDIPCNRIARLNADGSFDTSFTPGGGPNGSITRIRMLPDGGAFVVGTFSLYDGLARRTFAKVDAQGALDMSFDPGTGVLGHVQDLLVQRDGKVVIAGFFTQYNGVATKCVARLLPDGQLDPSFNVGAGSPGVVQHLARQPDGKLLVYGAFSEFNGVPRERIARLNPDGSVDLSFDVGFGPSGYVQAMVVEANGTILIGGSFTHFDGLFRPSLVRLLSDGSVDPAGFAVPNTGSNVVGIEPQLDSSVLLHGAFSSINGVQRRGIARAFQNGTLDASFDPGSGTDGFIFASARQPGGDLLVAGSFTQYDGAVRHRIARVKLAWLDWVNYCTAGVSSTGCVPSVSASGSASVGATSGFTLSVQNVDGNRQGLVFYALGGRVSVPLAPTSSSSYCVLGPVQRTAVQGSGGTPGACNGSLQLDWLDYVANHPGAVGAPFHAGVRVQAQGWYRDPAAPKGVTLSDALEFITVP
;
A
#
# COMPACT_ATOMS: atom_id res chain seq x y z
N MET A 1 47.95 56.32 19.87
CA MET A 1 46.54 56.07 19.53
C MET A 1 46.54 55.07 18.38
N VAL A 2 46.32 53.76 18.54
CA VAL A 2 45.70 52.99 19.64
C VAL A 2 44.23 53.35 19.85
N ARG A 3 43.32 52.44 19.41
CA ARG A 3 41.84 52.48 19.50
C ARG A 3 41.22 53.66 18.71
N PHE A 4 40.17 53.53 17.89
CA PHE A 4 39.19 52.46 17.63
C PHE A 4 38.95 52.28 16.10
N ALA A 5 39.06 51.05 15.58
CA ALA A 5 38.55 50.67 14.24
C ALA A 5 38.36 49.13 14.07
N ARG A 6 38.20 48.37 15.16
CA ARG A 6 37.92 46.91 15.15
C ARG A 6 36.45 46.65 15.48
N ALA A 7 35.55 46.98 14.56
CA ALA A 7 34.10 46.78 14.77
C ALA A 7 33.25 46.69 13.47
N LEU A 8 33.85 46.38 12.31
CA LEU A 8 33.10 46.29 11.04
C LEU A 8 33.78 45.39 9.98
N ALA A 9 34.36 44.27 10.43
CA ALA A 9 35.03 43.28 9.59
C ALA A 9 34.53 41.83 9.86
N THR A 10 33.26 41.70 10.23
CA THR A 10 32.61 40.44 10.62
C THR A 10 31.30 40.21 9.86
N ALA A 11 31.22 40.72 8.63
CA ALA A 11 30.02 40.73 7.79
C ALA A 11 30.34 40.42 6.32
N LEU A 12 31.23 39.44 6.07
CA LEU A 12 31.61 39.05 4.71
C LEU A 12 32.02 37.57 4.54
N ILE A 13 31.54 36.67 5.42
CA ILE A 13 31.66 35.21 5.27
C ILE A 13 30.32 34.55 5.67
N SER A 14 29.28 34.76 4.85
CA SER A 14 27.95 34.13 5.04
C SER A 14 27.17 34.06 3.72
N ALA A 15 27.87 33.80 2.61
CA ALA A 15 27.29 33.59 1.28
C ALA A 15 28.00 32.37 0.65
N LEU A 16 27.74 31.20 1.23
CA LEU A 16 28.37 29.92 0.88
C LEU A 16 27.26 28.88 0.68
N SER A 17 27.38 28.10 -0.40
CA SER A 17 26.61 26.87 -0.66
C SER A 17 25.10 26.94 -0.40
N VAL A 18 24.33 27.50 -1.34
CA VAL A 18 23.00 26.94 -1.64
C VAL A 18 23.22 25.68 -2.47
N VAL A 19 23.64 24.61 -1.80
CA VAL A 19 23.38 23.25 -2.30
C VAL A 19 21.91 22.99 -1.99
N SER A 20 21.13 22.62 -3.00
CA SER A 20 19.80 22.06 -2.77
C SER A 20 19.99 20.76 -1.99
N ALA A 21 19.71 20.80 -0.69
CA ALA A 21 19.74 19.58 0.11
C ALA A 21 18.75 18.60 -0.50
N ALA A 22 19.23 17.41 -0.85
CA ALA A 22 18.35 16.28 -1.11
C ALA A 22 17.42 16.16 0.10
N ALA A 23 16.12 16.26 -0.16
CA ALA A 23 15.11 16.03 0.84
C ALA A 23 15.42 14.66 1.45
N GLN A 24 15.69 14.61 2.76
CA GLN A 24 16.13 13.36 3.37
C GLN A 24 15.11 12.29 3.02
N ASP A 25 15.58 11.06 2.97
CA ASP A 25 14.77 9.86 3.09
C ASP A 25 14.15 9.95 4.53
N GLY A 26 13.37 11.00 4.85
CA GLY A 26 13.26 11.58 6.19
C GLY A 26 12.45 12.89 6.27
N ALA A 27 13.06 13.99 6.79
CA ALA A 27 12.97 15.49 6.69
C ALA A 27 11.66 16.39 6.68
N ASN A 28 11.43 17.24 5.62
CA ASN A 28 10.16 17.76 5.03
C ASN A 28 10.27 18.79 3.86
N ASP A 29 9.91 18.36 2.63
CA ASP A 29 9.55 19.11 1.39
C ASP A 29 8.32 20.05 1.62
N PRO A 30 7.98 21.11 0.82
CA PRO A 30 6.71 21.86 1.02
C PRO A 30 5.78 22.25 -0.21
N THR A 31 4.97 21.37 -0.84
CA THR A 31 4.06 21.60 -2.05
C THR A 31 2.55 21.01 -2.14
N PHE A 32 1.72 20.79 -1.08
CA PHE A 32 0.28 20.40 -0.98
C PHE A 32 -0.55 20.78 0.27
N HIS A 33 -1.83 21.10 0.11
CA HIS A 33 -2.80 21.40 1.19
C HIS A 33 -2.39 22.63 2.00
N THR A 34 -1.85 23.63 1.30
CA THR A 34 -1.60 24.98 1.82
C THR A 34 -2.70 25.47 2.76
N LEU A 35 -3.94 25.57 2.23
CA LEU A 35 -4.96 26.47 2.79
C LEU A 35 -5.96 25.74 3.70
N ASP A 36 -5.44 24.93 4.61
CA ASP A 36 -6.23 24.23 5.62
C ASP A 36 -6.83 25.26 6.63
N ASP A 37 -8.17 25.28 6.85
CA ASP A 37 -8.98 26.39 7.43
C ASP A 37 -9.30 26.28 8.95
N GLY A 38 -10.58 26.31 9.42
CA GLY A 38 -10.91 26.48 10.85
C GLY A 38 -11.93 25.53 11.54
N MET A 39 -12.71 24.68 10.86
CA MET A 39 -13.74 23.82 11.51
C MET A 39 -13.68 22.34 11.02
N PHE A 40 -14.76 21.79 10.46
CA PHE A 40 -14.82 20.59 9.60
C PHE A 40 -14.26 19.29 10.16
N GLY A 41 -13.98 18.31 9.28
CA GLY A 41 -13.57 16.97 9.66
C GLY A 41 -14.61 16.14 10.40
N SER A 42 -15.78 16.73 10.61
CA SER A 42 -16.71 16.49 11.70
C SER A 42 -17.64 15.29 11.54
N GLY A 43 -17.09 14.09 11.79
CA GLY A 43 -17.91 12.93 12.14
C GLY A 43 -18.94 13.32 13.21
N ALA A 44 -20.18 12.86 13.04
CA ALA A 44 -21.29 13.18 13.93
C ALA A 44 -20.85 13.00 15.38
N ALA A 45 -21.00 14.07 16.18
CA ALA A 45 -20.12 14.40 17.31
C ALA A 45 -19.81 13.20 18.24
N GLY A 46 -18.68 12.54 17.98
CA GLY A 46 -18.25 11.33 18.69
C GLY A 46 -17.05 10.68 17.99
N ALA A 47 -15.86 10.83 18.57
CA ALA A 47 -14.63 10.27 18.02
C ALA A 47 -14.59 8.74 18.19
N SER A 48 -14.84 8.00 17.11
CA SER A 48 -14.83 6.54 17.10
C SER A 48 -14.06 5.99 15.88
N SER A 49 -13.72 4.70 15.91
CA SER A 49 -13.21 3.96 14.73
C SER A 49 -14.20 3.92 13.55
N TYR A 50 -15.43 4.40 13.72
CA TYR A 50 -16.46 4.45 12.68
C TYR A 50 -16.71 5.84 12.13
N SER A 51 -16.03 6.84 12.68
CA SER A 51 -15.52 7.98 11.90
C SER A 51 -13.99 7.91 11.79
N ALA A 52 -13.39 6.72 11.90
CA ALA A 52 -12.03 6.51 11.38
C ALA A 52 -12.11 6.11 9.92
N VAL A 53 -10.98 6.20 9.23
CA VAL A 53 -11.03 6.21 7.78
C VAL A 53 -10.21 5.19 7.06
N GLN A 54 -10.92 4.44 6.25
CA GLN A 54 -10.82 3.01 6.27
C GLN A 54 -10.03 2.45 5.11
N THR A 55 -9.73 3.22 4.01
CA THR A 55 -9.08 2.70 2.79
C THR A 55 -8.47 3.40 1.52
N GLY A 56 -7.30 2.95 0.96
CA GLY A 56 -6.92 3.20 -0.47
C GLY A 56 -5.81 2.49 -1.33
N VAL A 57 -5.38 3.08 -2.51
CA VAL A 57 -4.91 2.38 -3.79
C VAL A 57 -4.47 3.24 -5.04
N ILE A 58 -3.46 2.88 -5.90
CA ILE A 58 -2.90 3.66 -7.07
C ILE A 58 -2.51 2.85 -8.40
N GLN A 59 -2.18 3.49 -9.58
CA GLN A 59 -1.57 2.87 -10.81
C GLN A 59 -1.98 3.15 -12.28
N PRO A 60 -2.57 4.29 -12.71
CA PRO A 60 -1.99 4.95 -13.93
C PRO A 60 -1.49 6.41 -13.86
N ASP A 61 -2.18 7.35 -13.19
CA ASP A 61 -2.22 8.75 -13.64
C ASP A 61 -1.74 9.87 -12.68
N GLY A 62 -0.94 9.56 -11.67
CA GLY A 62 -0.24 10.57 -10.83
C GLY A 62 -1.09 11.12 -9.68
N ARG A 63 -2.39 11.20 -9.92
CA ARG A 63 -3.45 11.16 -8.92
C ARG A 63 -3.51 9.75 -8.34
N VAL A 64 -4.14 9.26 -7.26
CA VAL A 64 -5.52 9.41 -4.73
C VAL A 64 -7.09 9.42 -4.43
N TRP A 65 -7.94 8.34 -4.58
CA TRP A 65 -9.30 8.16 -3.99
C TRP A 65 -9.30 8.34 -2.45
N ILE A 66 -8.59 7.54 -1.65
CA ILE A 66 -8.69 7.39 -0.16
C ILE A 66 -10.09 7.08 0.36
N ALA A 67 -10.29 6.68 1.65
CA ALA A 67 -11.38 7.07 2.60
C ALA A 67 -12.02 5.84 3.46
N GLY A 68 -12.92 5.58 4.50
CA GLY A 68 -13.52 6.08 5.82
C GLY A 68 -14.94 6.59 6.30
N GLY A 69 -15.26 6.59 7.60
CA GLY A 69 -16.57 7.04 8.11
C GLY A 69 -17.02 8.51 8.12
N PHE A 70 -17.29 9.14 6.96
CA PHE A 70 -17.85 10.50 6.98
C PHE A 70 -19.36 10.54 7.29
N SER A 71 -19.84 11.47 8.12
CA SER A 71 -21.24 11.92 8.23
C SER A 71 -21.54 13.30 7.63
N LEU A 72 -20.56 14.18 7.43
CA LEU A 72 -20.57 15.40 6.60
C LEU A 72 -19.25 15.44 5.69
N LEU A 73 -18.88 16.46 4.88
CA LEU A 73 -17.62 16.73 4.07
C LEU A 73 -17.27 18.24 3.72
N HIS A 74 -17.76 19.35 4.29
CA HIS A 74 -17.57 20.79 3.92
C HIS A 74 -18.64 21.52 3.09
N GLY A 75 -19.81 20.94 2.83
CA GLY A 75 -21.04 21.65 2.41
C GLY A 75 -22.07 21.00 1.41
N SER A 76 -21.74 20.56 0.18
CA SER A 76 -22.60 19.73 -0.72
C SER A 76 -23.23 18.46 -0.11
N PRO A 77 -24.55 18.22 -0.05
CA PRO A 77 -25.05 16.84 0.03
C PRO A 77 -24.26 15.86 -0.88
N ARG A 78 -23.25 15.06 -0.44
CA ARG A 78 -22.23 14.20 -1.12
C ARG A 78 -21.87 12.89 -0.37
N PRO A 79 -22.76 12.30 0.45
CA PRO A 79 -22.42 11.40 1.51
C PRO A 79 -21.41 10.29 1.18
N ALA A 80 -20.20 10.59 1.58
CA ALA A 80 -19.11 9.71 1.65
C ALA A 80 -17.97 10.02 0.70
N ILE A 81 -17.96 11.03 -0.19
CA ILE A 81 -16.96 11.09 -1.27
C ILE A 81 -16.28 12.44 -1.52
N ALA A 82 -14.93 12.42 -1.47
CA ALA A 82 -13.91 13.48 -1.60
C ALA A 82 -12.99 13.32 -2.83
N ARG A 83 -11.70 12.98 -2.68
CA ARG A 83 -10.56 12.98 -3.64
C ARG A 83 -9.96 14.39 -3.68
N VAL A 84 -9.01 14.55 -4.58
CA VAL A 84 -8.01 15.61 -4.70
C VAL A 84 -7.34 15.48 -6.08
N ASP A 85 -6.00 15.62 -6.20
CA ASP A 85 -5.15 15.57 -7.42
C ASP A 85 -3.70 15.10 -7.19
N VAL A 86 -2.89 15.24 -8.24
CA VAL A 86 -1.48 14.92 -8.34
C VAL A 86 -0.67 15.85 -7.44
N ASP A 87 -0.97 17.16 -7.45
CA ASP A 87 -0.19 18.27 -6.87
C ASP A 87 -0.62 18.65 -5.46
N GLY A 88 -1.85 18.35 -5.19
CA GLY A 88 -2.48 18.51 -3.88
C GLY A 88 -5.40 18.74 -3.22
N ALA A 89 -6.53 18.85 -3.99
CA ALA A 89 -7.63 19.70 -3.51
C ALA A 89 -9.04 19.15 -3.59
N TYR A 90 -9.96 19.92 -4.13
CA TYR A 90 -11.22 19.36 -4.51
C TYR A 90 -10.85 18.54 -5.75
N ASP A 91 -10.95 19.08 -6.97
CA ASP A 91 -11.18 18.42 -8.26
C ASP A 91 -12.84 18.49 -8.28
N SER A 92 -13.77 18.42 -9.29
CA SER A 92 -15.18 17.83 -9.03
C SER A 92 -16.05 16.93 -9.99
N SER A 93 -15.50 16.35 -11.05
CA SER A 93 -16.23 15.51 -12.01
C SER A 93 -16.41 14.02 -11.70
N PHE A 94 -16.89 13.61 -10.53
CA PHE A 94 -17.84 12.51 -10.42
C PHE A 94 -19.02 12.93 -9.61
N SER A 95 -20.08 13.23 -10.32
CA SER A 95 -21.39 13.27 -9.76
C SER A 95 -21.95 11.80 -9.74
N PRO A 96 -22.25 11.24 -8.53
CA PRO A 96 -23.10 9.55 -7.85
C PRO A 96 -24.32 8.81 -8.43
N GLY A 97 -25.34 8.49 -7.61
CA GLY A 97 -26.53 9.35 -7.45
C GLY A 97 -26.94 9.84 -6.04
N ALA A 98 -27.01 8.96 -5.05
CA ALA A 98 -27.28 9.30 -3.63
C ALA A 98 -26.74 8.24 -2.68
N GLY A 99 -25.88 7.36 -3.19
CA GLY A 99 -25.42 6.09 -2.67
C GLY A 99 -26.16 5.32 -1.56
N VAL A 100 -25.92 4.03 -1.53
CA VAL A 100 -25.63 3.25 -0.35
C VAL A 100 -26.50 3.07 0.95
N THR A 101 -27.82 3.37 1.13
CA THR A 101 -28.80 3.20 2.31
C THR A 101 -28.49 2.32 3.58
N GLY A 102 -29.47 1.71 4.27
CA GLY A 102 -29.40 0.37 4.90
C GLY A 102 -28.54 0.10 6.16
N LEU A 103 -28.71 -1.10 6.72
CA LEU A 103 -28.27 -1.65 8.04
C LEU A 103 -28.19 -0.68 9.23
N GLY A 104 -28.81 0.50 9.13
CA GLY A 104 -28.70 1.55 10.12
C GLY A 104 -27.32 2.24 10.14
N ASN A 105 -27.33 3.51 10.53
CA ASN A 105 -26.15 4.31 10.77
C ASN A 105 -25.39 3.79 12.03
N PRO A 106 -24.05 3.69 12.05
CA PRO A 106 -23.13 3.97 10.95
C PRO A 106 -23.00 2.76 10.02
N TYR A 107 -23.34 3.02 8.77
CA TYR A 107 -23.12 2.16 7.63
C TYR A 107 -21.63 2.32 7.18
N TYR A 108 -20.85 1.26 6.88
CA TYR A 108 -19.38 1.44 6.77
C TYR A 108 -18.57 0.63 5.74
N VAL A 109 -17.24 0.75 5.83
CA VAL A 109 -16.11 0.32 4.96
C VAL A 109 -15.02 -0.39 5.73
N GLN A 110 -14.25 -1.27 5.09
CA GLN A 110 -13.07 -1.82 5.76
C GLN A 110 -11.71 -2.08 5.02
N ALA A 111 -11.49 -2.00 3.68
CA ALA A 111 -10.12 -1.82 3.03
C ALA A 111 -10.12 -1.48 1.50
N ALA A 112 -9.02 -1.55 0.66
CA ALA A 112 -8.89 -1.03 -0.76
C ALA A 112 -7.73 -1.56 -1.71
N ARG A 113 -7.88 -1.97 -3.01
CA ARG A 113 -6.77 -2.37 -3.98
C ARG A 113 -7.05 -2.05 -5.48
N ARG A 114 -6.05 -1.91 -6.40
CA ARG A 114 -6.21 -1.71 -7.90
C ARG A 114 -5.82 -2.93 -8.77
N GLN A 115 -6.54 -3.16 -9.89
CA GLN A 115 -6.37 -4.21 -10.91
C GLN A 115 -5.37 -3.84 -12.02
N PRO A 116 -5.05 -4.77 -12.93
CA PRO A 116 -4.15 -4.55 -14.06
C PRO A 116 -4.80 -3.78 -15.21
N ASP A 117 -5.99 -4.20 -15.67
CA ASP A 117 -6.91 -3.28 -16.36
C ASP A 117 -7.19 -2.10 -15.41
N GLY A 118 -7.27 -2.45 -14.13
CA GLY A 118 -8.09 -1.80 -13.14
C GLY A 118 -9.54 -2.14 -13.50
N ARG A 119 -10.44 -2.41 -12.56
CA ARG A 119 -11.91 -2.41 -12.75
C ARG A 119 -12.40 -2.26 -11.28
N VAL A 120 -13.24 -1.33 -10.86
CA VAL A 120 -13.13 -0.59 -9.57
C VAL A 120 -13.65 -1.19 -8.17
N LEU A 121 -13.88 -2.49 -7.89
CA LEU A 121 -14.08 -3.09 -6.50
C LEU A 121 -15.28 -2.80 -5.49
N ILE A 122 -15.41 -3.42 -4.26
CA ILE A 122 -15.44 -2.78 -2.89
C ILE A 122 -16.03 -3.51 -1.59
N ALA A 123 -15.91 -3.01 -0.30
CA ALA A 123 -16.34 -3.67 1.00
C ALA A 123 -16.58 -2.90 2.35
N GLY A 124 -17.69 -3.14 3.07
CA GLY A 124 -17.89 -2.84 4.53
C GLY A 124 -19.27 -3.19 5.16
N ARG A 125 -19.70 -2.73 6.36
CA ARG A 125 -20.91 -3.21 7.12
C ARG A 125 -22.24 -2.51 6.78
N PHE A 126 -23.24 -3.22 6.21
CA PHE A 126 -24.15 -2.62 5.20
C PHE A 126 -25.15 -3.63 4.49
N ASP A 127 -26.29 -3.30 3.82
CA ASP A 127 -27.20 -4.28 3.07
C ASP A 127 -27.65 -4.17 1.52
N HIS A 128 -27.28 -3.24 0.60
CA HIS A 128 -27.75 -3.08 -0.85
C HIS A 128 -26.79 -2.05 -1.67
N TYR A 129 -26.82 -1.41 -2.96
CA TYR A 129 -25.60 0.86 -4.44
C TYR A 129 -26.02 1.39 -5.84
N ASP A 130 -26.57 2.60 -5.85
CA ASP A 130 -27.27 3.11 -6.99
C ASP A 130 -28.14 1.94 -7.45
N GLY A 131 -29.11 1.67 -6.56
CA GLY A 131 -30.32 0.82 -6.69
C GLY A 131 -30.54 -0.42 -5.90
N GLN A 132 -29.55 -1.23 -5.91
CA GLN A 132 -29.82 -2.55 -6.36
C GLN A 132 -29.60 -3.41 -5.08
N PRO A 133 -30.65 -4.11 -4.55
CA PRO A 133 -30.71 -4.75 -3.21
C PRO A 133 -29.76 -5.88 -2.81
N ARG A 134 -28.51 -5.78 -3.26
CA ARG A 134 -27.32 -6.59 -3.00
C ARG A 134 -27.01 -6.76 -1.55
N SER A 135 -25.73 -6.58 -1.34
CA SER A 135 -25.09 -6.00 -0.20
C SER A 135 -23.58 -5.90 -0.55
N ASN A 136 -22.69 -5.67 0.42
CA ASN A 136 -21.25 -5.28 0.33
C ASN A 136 -20.22 -5.46 -0.79
N VAL A 137 -20.48 -6.07 -1.94
CA VAL A 137 -19.57 -5.95 -3.07
C VAL A 137 -20.30 -5.83 -4.40
N ALA A 138 -19.81 -4.85 -5.13
CA ALA A 138 -19.67 -4.81 -6.56
C ALA A 138 -18.24 -4.49 -6.89
N ARG A 139 -17.96 -4.27 -8.14
CA ARG A 139 -16.79 -3.46 -8.46
C ARG A 139 -17.13 -1.97 -8.35
N VAL A 140 -16.38 -1.02 -8.87
CA VAL A 140 -16.83 0.36 -9.09
C VAL A 140 -16.51 0.73 -10.54
N LEU A 141 -17.13 1.65 -11.32
CA LEU A 141 -16.65 2.06 -12.65
C LEU A 141 -15.66 3.22 -12.38
N ALA A 142 -14.70 3.55 -13.25
CA ALA A 142 -13.50 4.35 -12.96
C ALA A 142 -13.83 5.83 -12.97
N ASN A 143 -14.97 6.10 -12.38
CA ASN A 143 -15.86 7.21 -12.51
C ASN A 143 -17.01 7.05 -11.44
N GLY A 144 -16.94 6.10 -10.50
CA GLY A 144 -17.54 6.24 -9.18
C GLY A 144 -18.97 5.81 -8.98
N ALA A 145 -19.70 5.60 -10.06
CA ALA A 145 -20.91 4.80 -10.08
C ALA A 145 -20.69 3.62 -11.07
N VAL A 146 -21.74 2.92 -11.52
CA VAL A 146 -22.02 1.49 -11.25
C VAL A 146 -21.53 0.39 -12.36
N ASP A 147 -21.88 -0.93 -12.65
CA ASP A 147 -21.63 -1.91 -13.89
C ASP A 147 -22.78 -2.96 -13.90
N PRO A 148 -23.23 -3.63 -15.00
CA PRO A 148 -24.35 -4.63 -14.98
C PRO A 148 -24.37 -6.30 -15.25
N SER A 149 -22.82 -8.05 -15.70
CA SER A 149 -21.44 -8.66 -15.41
C SER A 149 -21.16 -9.45 -14.07
N PHE A 150 -20.30 -9.01 -13.15
CA PHE A 150 -19.96 -9.57 -11.80
C PHE A 150 -21.22 -9.82 -10.98
N VAL A 151 -21.39 -10.87 -10.15
CA VAL A 151 -22.54 -10.84 -9.22
C VAL A 151 -22.47 -11.69 -7.96
N PRO A 152 -22.66 -11.07 -6.78
CA PRO A 152 -22.63 -11.78 -5.53
C PRO A 152 -23.96 -12.48 -5.20
N PRO A 153 -23.88 -13.54 -4.37
CA PRO A 153 -24.95 -14.23 -3.60
C PRO A 153 -25.19 -13.87 -2.06
N THR A 154 -26.24 -14.31 -1.32
CA THR A 154 -26.75 -13.80 0.04
C THR A 154 -25.82 -13.61 1.30
N LEU A 155 -24.84 -12.72 1.31
CA LEU A 155 -23.67 -12.71 2.27
C LEU A 155 -23.93 -12.17 3.76
N GLY A 156 -22.95 -11.72 4.58
CA GLY A 156 -23.06 -10.97 5.89
C GLY A 156 -21.69 -10.52 6.52
N ILE A 157 -21.63 -9.79 7.67
CA ILE A 157 -20.48 -8.89 8.06
C ILE A 157 -19.08 -9.52 7.95
N LEU A 158 -18.18 -8.70 7.44
CA LEU A 158 -16.75 -8.90 7.42
C LEU A 158 -15.96 -7.62 7.76
N ASN A 159 -14.63 -7.78 7.89
CA ASN A 159 -13.85 -6.82 8.66
C ASN A 159 -12.51 -6.30 8.02
N ALA A 160 -12.33 -6.34 6.68
CA ALA A 160 -11.39 -5.54 5.80
C ALA A 160 -11.54 -5.87 4.29
N MET A 161 -10.52 -5.77 3.36
CA MET A 161 -10.42 -6.33 1.93
C MET A 161 -9.07 -6.19 0.99
N ALA A 162 -8.76 -6.89 -0.20
CA ALA A 162 -7.53 -6.91 -1.14
C ALA A 162 -7.30 -7.30 -2.73
N LEU A 163 -6.31 -8.09 -3.30
CA LEU A 163 -5.67 -7.93 -4.70
C LEU A 163 -5.52 -8.94 -5.99
N GLN A 164 -5.76 -10.28 -6.18
CA GLN A 164 -5.20 -11.18 -7.32
C GLN A 164 -5.09 -10.72 -8.83
N PRO A 165 -3.92 -10.37 -9.41
CA PRO A 165 -3.72 -10.26 -10.89
C PRO A 165 -3.95 -11.44 -11.90
N ASP A 166 -4.44 -12.64 -11.58
CA ASP A 166 -4.88 -13.65 -12.60
C ASP A 166 -6.38 -13.50 -12.85
N GLY A 167 -7.08 -13.40 -11.74
CA GLY A 167 -8.14 -12.46 -11.50
C GLY A 167 -9.48 -13.06 -11.20
N ARG A 168 -9.48 -14.35 -10.89
CA ARG A 168 -10.38 -14.88 -9.87
C ARG A 168 -9.88 -14.32 -8.50
N VAL A 169 -10.61 -14.35 -7.37
CA VAL A 169 -10.05 -14.03 -6.03
C VAL A 169 -10.32 -14.96 -4.85
N ILE A 170 -10.89 -14.54 -3.70
CA ILE A 170 -10.43 -14.91 -2.35
C ILE A 170 -11.62 -14.78 -1.32
N VAL A 171 -11.56 -15.03 0.01
CA VAL A 171 -11.73 -14.01 1.10
C VAL A 171 -12.02 -14.39 2.62
N ALA A 172 -12.16 -13.47 3.65
CA ALA A 172 -12.46 -13.57 5.17
C ALA A 172 -13.72 -12.98 5.98
N GLY A 173 -14.08 -13.26 7.28
CA GLY A 173 -15.06 -12.40 8.11
C GLY A 173 -15.78 -12.80 9.49
N GLN A 174 -17.08 -13.22 9.60
CA GLN A 174 -17.94 -13.64 10.79
C GLN A 174 -19.04 -14.82 10.62
N PHE A 175 -20.10 -14.92 11.47
CA PHE A 175 -21.46 -15.56 11.28
C PHE A 175 -21.70 -17.09 10.97
N SER A 176 -22.75 -17.51 10.18
CA SER A 176 -23.45 -18.83 10.40
C SER A 176 -24.27 -19.69 9.34
N ILE A 177 -24.50 -19.40 8.03
CA ILE A 177 -25.04 -20.38 7.00
C ILE A 177 -24.77 -19.95 5.53
N VAL A 178 -24.50 -20.82 4.49
CA VAL A 178 -24.29 -20.41 3.05
C VAL A 178 -24.75 -21.33 1.88
N GLU A 179 -25.98 -21.25 1.39
CA GLU A 179 -26.44 -22.00 0.17
C GLU A 179 -26.23 -23.53 0.25
N GLY A 180 -26.52 -24.08 1.43
CA GLY A 180 -26.34 -25.47 1.89
C GLY A 180 -25.97 -25.47 3.40
N GLU A 181 -25.85 -26.61 4.09
CA GLU A 181 -25.90 -26.76 5.59
C GLU A 181 -24.71 -26.19 6.42
N ARG A 182 -24.60 -26.51 7.73
CA ARG A 182 -23.37 -26.33 8.57
C ARG A 182 -22.17 -26.91 7.83
N ARG A 183 -21.11 -26.11 7.59
CA ARG A 183 -20.04 -26.44 6.64
C ARG A 183 -18.78 -25.51 6.46
N ALA A 184 -18.40 -24.41 7.15
CA ALA A 184 -18.94 -23.48 8.15
C ALA A 184 -18.07 -22.16 8.34
N GLN A 185 -18.10 -21.17 7.44
CA GLN A 185 -17.46 -19.80 7.50
C GLN A 185 -16.13 -19.40 6.78
N LEU A 186 -15.77 -19.99 5.62
CA LEU A 186 -14.84 -19.35 4.64
C LEU A 186 -15.43 -19.11 3.24
N ALA A 187 -14.63 -18.62 2.28
CA ALA A 187 -14.59 -19.03 0.87
C ALA A 187 -13.46 -18.35 0.05
N ARG A 188 -13.44 -18.57 -1.26
CA ARG A 188 -12.56 -17.97 -2.29
C ARG A 188 -13.27 -17.40 -3.50
N LEU A 189 -13.84 -16.24 -3.41
CA LEU A 189 -14.71 -15.73 -4.44
C LEU A 189 -13.93 -15.56 -5.74
N ASN A 190 -14.39 -16.04 -6.90
CA ASN A 190 -13.52 -16.33 -8.06
C ASN A 190 -14.11 -15.76 -9.40
N ALA A 191 -13.55 -16.03 -10.58
CA ALA A 191 -13.62 -15.23 -11.83
C ALA A 191 -14.64 -14.09 -11.89
N ASP A 192 -15.97 -14.32 -11.75
CA ASP A 192 -17.17 -13.45 -11.70
C ASP A 192 -18.36 -13.50 -10.64
N GLY A 193 -18.62 -14.51 -9.81
CA GLY A 193 -19.99 -14.81 -9.24
C GLY A 193 -20.67 -16.24 -8.94
N THR A 194 -20.16 -17.46 -9.27
CA THR A 194 -20.43 -18.89 -8.81
C THR A 194 -19.28 -19.77 -8.14
N LEU A 195 -19.55 -20.64 -7.15
CA LEU A 195 -18.58 -21.13 -6.11
C LEU A 195 -17.46 -22.15 -6.47
N ASP A 196 -16.26 -22.06 -5.85
CA ASP A 196 -15.11 -23.00 -5.81
C ASP A 196 -15.35 -24.16 -4.82
N LEU A 197 -15.51 -25.34 -5.39
CA LEU A 197 -15.30 -26.66 -4.79
C LEU A 197 -13.91 -26.86 -4.19
N SER A 198 -12.93 -26.14 -4.69
CA SER A 198 -11.50 -26.31 -4.42
C SER A 198 -11.17 -25.64 -3.12
N PHE A 199 -12.10 -24.78 -2.70
CA PHE A 199 -12.18 -24.19 -1.42
C PHE A 199 -12.63 -25.33 -0.56
N ASN A 200 -11.66 -25.83 0.21
CA ASN A 200 -11.86 -26.87 1.19
C ASN A 200 -10.85 -26.88 2.34
N PRO A 201 -11.09 -25.97 3.28
CA PRO A 201 -10.59 -26.11 4.64
C PRO A 201 -11.64 -26.31 5.78
N GLY A 202 -12.02 -27.52 6.23
CA GLY A 202 -13.10 -27.63 7.24
C GLY A 202 -13.49 -28.97 7.90
N GLU A 203 -13.50 -29.21 9.22
CA GLU A 203 -13.49 -28.31 10.37
C GLU A 203 -12.33 -27.36 10.46
N GLY A 204 -12.62 -26.11 10.26
CA GLY A 204 -11.88 -25.15 11.00
C GLY A 204 -12.71 -24.60 12.17
N PRO A 205 -13.06 -23.33 12.07
CA PRO A 205 -13.78 -21.94 13.66
C PRO A 205 -14.68 -22.39 14.77
N GLY A 206 -14.11 -23.38 15.46
CA GLY A 206 -14.05 -23.31 16.90
C GLY A 206 -12.95 -22.38 17.44
N GLY A 207 -12.63 -22.60 18.72
CA GLY A 207 -12.09 -21.53 19.56
C GLY A 207 -13.20 -20.63 20.09
N VAL A 208 -12.93 -20.04 21.25
CA VAL A 208 -13.93 -19.29 22.04
C VAL A 208 -13.23 -18.06 22.64
N PRO A 209 -13.82 -16.85 22.61
CA PRO A 209 -15.13 -16.49 22.07
C PRO A 209 -15.15 -16.48 20.53
N GLU A 210 -16.23 -15.95 19.94
CA GLU A 210 -16.51 -16.08 18.51
C GLU A 210 -15.30 -15.74 17.63
N PRO A 211 -14.89 -16.66 16.76
CA PRO A 211 -13.64 -16.54 16.07
C PRO A 211 -13.83 -15.78 14.74
N GLU A 212 -14.02 -14.46 14.84
CA GLU A 212 -14.05 -13.47 13.74
C GLU A 212 -12.70 -13.42 12.97
N VAL A 213 -12.65 -12.90 11.73
CA VAL A 213 -11.43 -12.52 10.98
C VAL A 213 -11.46 -11.09 10.53
N SER A 214 -10.39 -10.35 10.81
CA SER A 214 -10.21 -9.04 10.24
C SER A 214 -9.48 -9.00 8.90
N ALA A 215 -8.72 -10.01 8.41
CA ALA A 215 -8.53 -10.37 6.97
C ALA A 215 -7.44 -11.43 6.63
N VAL A 216 -6.67 -11.32 5.48
CA VAL A 216 -5.93 -12.35 4.47
C VAL A 216 -4.83 -11.29 3.81
N GLU A 217 -3.76 -11.72 3.11
CA GLU A 217 -3.47 -11.50 1.65
C GLU A 217 -2.35 -12.44 1.10
N VAL A 218 -1.93 -12.36 -0.19
CA VAL A 218 -1.30 -13.42 -1.03
C VAL A 218 0.07 -13.16 -1.68
N GLN A 219 0.83 -14.26 -1.86
CA GLN A 219 2.13 -14.56 -2.52
C GLN A 219 2.26 -14.96 -4.02
N PRO A 220 3.48 -14.89 -4.66
CA PRO A 220 3.78 -15.31 -6.03
C PRO A 220 3.67 -16.79 -6.40
N ASP A 221 4.37 -17.71 -5.74
CA ASP A 221 4.11 -19.15 -5.99
C ASP A 221 2.69 -19.53 -5.56
N GLY A 222 2.10 -18.67 -4.75
CA GLY A 222 0.90 -18.91 -4.02
C GLY A 222 1.06 -19.82 -2.84
N ARG A 223 1.42 -19.17 -1.75
CA ARG A 223 0.73 -19.37 -0.51
C ARG A 223 0.08 -18.12 0.03
N ILE A 224 -0.55 -18.35 1.17
CA ILE A 224 -1.26 -17.33 1.91
C ILE A 224 -1.03 -17.54 3.37
N LEU A 225 -1.55 -16.60 4.14
CA LEU A 225 -1.18 -16.42 5.51
C LEU A 225 -2.28 -15.57 6.20
N VAL A 226 -2.73 -15.95 7.41
CA VAL A 226 -3.90 -15.39 8.11
C VAL A 226 -3.85 -15.42 9.64
N GLY A 227 -5.04 -15.22 10.21
CA GLY A 227 -5.45 -14.82 11.52
C GLY A 227 -6.96 -14.49 11.59
N GLY A 228 -7.60 -14.72 12.74
CA GLY A 228 -8.84 -14.04 13.21
C GLY A 228 -9.10 -13.77 14.74
N HIS A 229 -9.82 -14.65 15.45
CA HIS A 229 -9.85 -14.69 16.92
C HIS A 229 -10.05 -16.10 17.56
N PHE A 230 -9.44 -17.19 17.03
CA PHE A 230 -9.82 -18.63 17.21
C PHE A 230 -9.04 -19.56 18.17
N ARG A 231 -9.20 -20.93 18.03
CA ARG A 231 -8.21 -22.00 18.45
C ARG A 231 -7.70 -23.18 17.50
N ARG A 232 -8.28 -23.71 16.39
CA ARG A 232 -8.12 -25.17 15.98
C ARG A 232 -8.18 -25.74 14.46
N MET A 233 -7.17 -25.77 13.56
CA MET A 233 -7.24 -26.49 12.22
C MET A 233 -7.56 -27.98 12.28
N ASN A 234 -8.61 -28.45 11.61
CA ASN A 234 -9.18 -29.80 11.67
C ASN A 234 -9.26 -30.24 13.16
N GLY A 235 -9.55 -29.26 14.03
CA GLY A 235 -9.53 -29.40 15.48
C GLY A 235 -8.17 -29.18 16.17
N VAL A 236 -7.06 -29.14 15.43
CA VAL A 236 -5.68 -29.13 15.92
C VAL A 236 -5.20 -27.68 16.24
N THR A 237 -4.48 -27.39 17.35
CA THR A 237 -4.62 -26.09 18.08
C THR A 237 -3.50 -25.02 18.00
N ARG A 238 -3.78 -23.77 17.58
CA ARG A 238 -2.91 -22.61 17.92
C ARG A 238 -3.64 -21.41 18.46
N TRP A 239 -2.83 -20.41 18.85
CA TRP A 239 -3.21 -19.06 19.20
C TRP A 239 -2.33 -18.02 18.46
N ARG A 240 -2.36 -17.98 17.11
CA ARG A 240 -2.77 -16.79 16.33
C ARG A 240 -2.40 -16.67 14.81
N ILE A 241 -1.64 -17.54 14.14
CA ILE A 241 -1.31 -17.43 12.67
C ILE A 241 -1.20 -18.80 11.99
N ALA A 242 -1.50 -18.89 10.69
CA ALA A 242 -1.02 -19.93 9.77
C ALA A 242 -1.22 -19.59 8.30
N ARG A 243 -1.02 -20.60 7.46
CA ARG A 243 -0.93 -20.72 6.00
C ARG A 243 -2.04 -21.75 5.56
N LEU A 244 -2.25 -22.21 4.31
CA LEU A 244 -2.92 -23.52 3.98
C LEU A 244 -2.30 -24.55 2.94
N MET A 245 -2.71 -24.80 1.64
CA MET A 245 -2.13 -25.54 0.40
C MET A 245 -2.48 -24.71 -0.88
N PRO A 246 -2.08 -25.01 -2.16
CA PRO A 246 -3.65 -24.87 -3.35
C PRO A 246 -4.77 -25.95 -3.25
N ASP A 247 -5.28 -26.25 -2.05
CA ASP A 247 -6.71 -26.55 -1.75
C ASP A 247 -7.29 -25.84 -0.50
N GLY A 248 -6.44 -25.05 0.11
CA GLY A 248 -5.47 -25.41 1.12
C GLY A 248 -5.64 -26.41 2.29
N SER A 249 -4.47 -26.94 2.74
CA SER A 249 -4.16 -27.93 3.82
C SER A 249 -3.08 -27.57 4.89
N LEU A 250 -2.38 -28.56 5.49
CA LEU A 250 -2.59 -28.92 6.91
C LEU A 250 -1.44 -29.60 7.69
N ASP A 251 -0.41 -30.22 7.12
CA ASP A 251 0.62 -30.91 7.93
C ASP A 251 1.67 -29.96 8.56
N ALA A 252 2.29 -30.37 9.66
CA ALA A 252 3.13 -29.51 10.50
C ALA A 252 4.55 -29.30 9.92
N SER A 253 4.70 -28.48 8.87
CA SER A 253 6.02 -28.19 8.27
C SER A 253 6.78 -27.09 9.02
N PHE A 254 7.21 -27.54 10.23
CA PHE A 254 7.37 -26.79 11.49
C PHE A 254 7.86 -27.58 12.73
N ASP A 255 8.03 -26.85 13.85
CA ASP A 255 7.94 -27.20 15.29
C ASP A 255 7.55 -25.87 16.02
N PRO A 256 6.80 -25.75 17.18
CA PRO A 256 7.48 -25.64 18.52
C PRO A 256 6.74 -25.80 19.91
N GLY A 257 5.45 -25.51 20.20
CA GLY A 257 4.96 -25.37 21.63
C GLY A 257 3.57 -24.72 21.97
N THR A 258 3.52 -23.70 22.87
CA THR A 258 2.26 -23.16 23.51
C THR A 258 2.14 -21.60 23.61
N GLY A 259 1.33 -20.97 24.51
CA GLY A 259 1.29 -19.49 24.58
C GLY A 259 0.47 -18.62 25.59
N PHE A 260 -0.75 -18.15 25.25
CA PHE A 260 -0.96 -16.71 24.90
C PHE A 260 -2.22 -15.93 25.42
N ASP A 261 -2.16 -14.57 25.31
CA ASP A 261 -3.19 -13.53 25.56
C ASP A 261 -4.14 -13.08 24.39
N SER A 262 -3.93 -11.93 23.72
CA SER A 262 -4.99 -11.01 23.22
C SER A 262 -5.27 -10.87 21.70
N TYR A 263 -6.01 -9.81 21.33
CA TYR A 263 -6.58 -9.46 20.02
C TYR A 263 -5.56 -9.11 18.94
N VAL A 264 -6.04 -9.01 17.68
CA VAL A 264 -5.26 -9.62 16.61
C VAL A 264 -5.21 -8.94 15.22
N SER A 265 -5.38 -7.63 15.03
CA SER A 265 -5.71 -7.00 13.73
C SER A 265 -5.09 -7.48 12.40
N ALA A 266 -3.79 -7.31 12.04
CA ALA A 266 -3.48 -7.03 10.60
C ALA A 266 -2.03 -7.23 10.02
N LEU A 267 -1.66 -7.25 8.66
CA LEU A 267 -0.39 -7.81 7.97
C LEU A 267 0.74 -6.97 7.23
N ALA A 268 2.05 -7.43 7.15
CA ALA A 268 3.18 -7.04 6.21
C ALA A 268 3.76 -8.02 5.13
N VAL A 269 4.47 -7.59 4.04
CA VAL A 269 5.37 -8.40 3.12
C VAL A 269 6.92 -8.13 3.18
N GLN A 270 7.85 -9.03 2.78
CA GLN A 270 9.27 -8.82 2.44
C GLN A 270 9.69 -9.69 1.25
N PRO A 271 10.81 -9.41 0.54
CA PRO A 271 11.24 -10.13 -0.65
C PRO A 271 12.34 -11.15 -0.44
N ASP A 272 12.86 -11.26 0.78
CA ASP A 272 13.19 -12.59 1.26
C ASP A 272 11.88 -13.30 1.71
N GLY A 273 10.99 -12.67 2.49
CA GLY A 273 9.66 -13.16 2.91
C GLY A 273 9.27 -13.54 4.37
N ALA A 274 9.88 -13.29 5.55
CA ALA A 274 9.29 -13.69 6.88
C ALA A 274 8.87 -12.59 7.86
N VAL A 275 7.66 -12.56 8.48
CA VAL A 275 6.24 -12.21 8.09
C VAL A 275 5.53 -10.76 8.57
N ILE A 276 5.64 -10.10 9.78
CA ILE A 276 5.22 -8.71 10.34
C ILE A 276 3.75 -8.47 10.53
N VAL A 277 3.29 -8.05 11.72
CA VAL A 277 3.39 -8.69 13.06
C VAL A 277 2.42 -8.15 14.15
N ALA A 278 1.79 -7.00 14.02
CA ALA A 278 1.44 -6.30 15.24
C ALA A 278 0.00 -6.18 15.69
N GLY A 279 -0.19 -5.85 16.99
CA GLY A 279 -1.29 -5.15 17.68
C GLY A 279 -1.75 -5.57 19.08
N ASP A 280 -3.07 -5.53 19.39
CA ASP A 280 -3.76 -5.65 20.70
C ASP A 280 -3.27 -6.71 21.73
N PHE A 281 -2.31 -7.57 21.40
CA PHE A 281 -1.52 -8.39 22.31
C PHE A 281 -0.48 -7.64 23.12
N PHE A 282 0.07 -8.30 24.12
CA PHE A 282 1.19 -7.75 24.90
C PHE A 282 2.37 -8.73 24.95
N SER A 283 2.09 -10.04 24.89
CA SER A 283 3.08 -11.10 25.09
C SER A 283 2.72 -12.40 24.35
N ILE A 284 3.42 -13.50 24.69
CA ILE A 284 3.05 -14.93 24.49
C ILE A 284 4.07 -15.81 25.22
N ASN A 285 3.61 -16.87 25.89
CA ASN A 285 4.43 -17.89 26.58
C ASN A 285 5.47 -17.29 27.55
N GLY A 286 5.27 -16.02 27.91
CA GLY A 286 6.11 -15.24 28.80
C GLY A 286 6.79 -14.02 28.17
N THR A 287 7.21 -14.02 26.90
CA THR A 287 8.09 -12.93 26.41
C THR A 287 7.29 -11.71 25.95
N SER A 288 7.74 -10.54 26.39
CA SER A 288 7.12 -9.25 26.10
C SER A 288 7.37 -8.83 24.65
N ALA A 289 6.30 -8.39 24.03
CA ALA A 289 6.26 -7.85 22.68
C ALA A 289 5.63 -6.43 22.67
N MET A 290 4.91 -6.07 23.75
CA MET A 290 4.15 -4.82 23.89
C MET A 290 3.50 -4.41 22.59
N HIS A 291 2.66 -5.34 22.12
CA HIS A 291 1.93 -5.29 20.88
C HIS A 291 2.67 -5.67 19.56
N LEU A 292 3.99 -5.84 19.41
CA LEU A 292 4.57 -6.57 18.25
C LEU A 292 5.82 -7.42 18.57
N ALA A 293 6.04 -8.53 17.85
CA ALA A 293 7.39 -9.09 17.80
C ALA A 293 7.85 -9.52 16.40
N ARG A 294 8.81 -10.43 16.22
CA ARG A 294 9.23 -10.83 14.86
C ARG A 294 9.90 -12.15 14.76
N LEU A 295 9.63 -12.79 13.64
CA LEU A 295 9.82 -14.17 13.44
C LEU A 295 10.52 -14.45 12.14
N LEU A 296 11.32 -15.50 12.23
CA LEU A 296 12.09 -16.05 11.14
C LEU A 296 11.16 -16.49 10.06
N SER A 297 11.77 -16.80 8.94
CA SER A 297 11.13 -17.62 7.95
C SER A 297 10.61 -18.95 8.51
N THR A 298 11.26 -19.43 9.59
CA THR A 298 11.35 -20.80 10.12
C THR A 298 10.45 -21.20 11.31
N GLY A 299 9.27 -20.63 11.50
CA GLY A 299 8.38 -21.08 12.59
C GLY A 299 8.72 -20.78 14.08
N ALA A 300 9.92 -20.28 14.43
CA ALA A 300 10.37 -19.80 15.78
C ALA A 300 10.91 -18.32 15.80
N VAL A 301 10.56 -17.43 16.77
CA VAL A 301 10.88 -15.95 16.79
C VAL A 301 12.37 -15.61 16.63
N ASP A 302 12.64 -14.33 16.37
CA ASP A 302 13.93 -13.72 16.62
C ASP A 302 14.42 -13.75 18.06
N PRO A 303 15.75 -13.72 18.17
CA PRO A 303 16.50 -13.02 19.20
C PRO A 303 17.19 -11.71 18.73
N LEU A 304 17.49 -11.49 17.44
CA LEU A 304 18.25 -10.34 16.90
C LEU A 304 17.60 -8.96 17.06
N PHE A 305 16.61 -8.83 17.93
CA PHE A 305 15.96 -7.57 18.19
C PHE A 305 15.10 -7.55 19.43
N ASN A 306 15.01 -6.34 19.96
CA ASN A 306 14.14 -5.97 21.06
C ASN A 306 13.06 -4.93 20.67
N ALA A 307 11.84 -5.02 21.20
CA ALA A 307 10.76 -4.08 20.86
C ALA A 307 11.20 -2.62 20.99
N GLY A 308 11.47 -2.25 22.23
CA GLY A 308 11.46 -0.89 22.74
C GLY A 308 10.29 -0.80 23.70
N ALA A 309 9.61 0.34 23.75
CA ALA A 309 8.46 0.46 24.64
C ALA A 309 7.26 -0.42 24.23
N GLY A 310 7.14 -0.77 22.94
CA GLY A 310 5.82 -1.03 22.38
C GLY A 310 4.92 0.21 22.51
N THR A 311 3.67 0.14 22.08
CA THR A 311 2.79 1.32 22.21
C THR A 311 1.94 1.28 23.45
N ASN A 312 1.29 2.41 23.70
CA ASN A 312 0.14 2.43 24.59
C ASN A 312 -1.16 1.90 23.96
N TYR A 313 -1.26 1.63 22.64
CA TYR A 313 -2.54 1.27 22.00
C TYR A 313 -2.49 0.60 20.61
N ALA A 314 -3.67 0.10 20.22
CA ALA A 314 -3.92 -0.81 19.12
C ALA A 314 -4.90 -0.32 18.01
N ALA A 315 -5.17 -1.11 16.95
CA ALA A 315 -5.02 -0.57 15.58
C ALA A 315 -5.13 -1.46 14.31
N GLY A 316 -4.47 -1.07 13.19
CA GLY A 316 -4.04 -1.97 12.12
C GLY A 316 -3.36 -1.46 10.83
N PHE A 317 -2.07 -1.06 10.61
CA PHE A 317 -1.45 -0.85 9.25
C PHE A 317 -0.12 -1.52 8.83
N VAL A 318 0.08 -1.81 7.52
CA VAL A 318 1.33 -1.92 6.76
C VAL A 318 1.25 -1.38 5.30
N ARG A 319 2.37 -1.25 4.60
CA ARG A 319 2.62 -1.15 3.15
C ARG A 319 4.00 -1.71 2.80
N LEU A 320 4.55 -1.56 1.59
CA LEU A 320 6.01 -1.58 1.36
C LEU A 320 6.50 -0.48 0.34
N GLN A 321 7.48 0.40 0.67
CA GLN A 321 8.08 1.53 -0.13
C GLN A 321 9.36 1.05 -0.80
N PRO A 322 9.58 1.21 -2.12
CA PRO A 322 10.71 0.75 -3.00
C PRO A 322 12.18 0.65 -2.56
N ASP A 323 12.45 0.54 -1.27
CA ASP A 323 13.54 1.14 -0.50
C ASP A 323 13.69 0.45 0.85
N GLY A 324 12.52 0.09 1.35
CA GLY A 324 12.25 -0.85 2.37
C GLY A 324 11.57 -0.29 3.59
N LYS A 325 10.93 0.89 3.58
CA LYS A 325 10.47 1.81 4.64
C LYS A 325 9.32 1.48 5.74
N ALA A 326 8.35 1.81 6.69
CA ALA A 326 7.14 1.13 7.24
C ALA A 326 6.00 1.77 8.09
N LEU A 327 5.23 2.73 7.53
CA LEU A 327 4.31 3.65 8.22
C LEU A 327 3.27 3.14 9.26
N ILE A 328 2.97 3.77 10.41
CA ILE A 328 2.11 3.17 11.46
C ILE A 328 1.16 4.01 12.31
N GLY A 329 0.12 3.40 12.90
CA GLY A 329 -0.74 4.02 13.91
C GLY A 329 -1.79 3.17 14.70
N GLY A 330 -2.01 3.38 16.02
CA GLY A 330 -3.09 2.94 16.98
C GLY A 330 -4.00 4.06 17.58
N PRO A 331 -4.88 3.93 18.60
CA PRO A 331 -4.93 5.05 19.55
C PRO A 331 -3.60 5.39 20.24
N PHE A 332 -2.45 4.98 19.69
CA PHE A 332 -1.18 5.28 20.29
C PHE A 332 -1.04 6.78 20.40
N THR A 333 -0.30 7.18 21.42
CA THR A 333 0.13 8.55 21.74
C THR A 333 1.52 8.54 22.39
N THR A 334 1.96 7.37 22.86
CA THR A 334 3.31 7.09 23.31
C THR A 334 3.78 5.78 22.72
N CYS A 335 4.92 5.80 22.04
CA CYS A 335 5.63 4.60 21.68
C CYS A 335 7.10 4.87 21.34
N GLY A 336 7.95 3.91 21.70
CA GLY A 336 9.40 4.00 21.75
C GLY A 336 9.99 4.97 22.77
N GLY A 337 9.29 6.06 23.08
CA GLY A 337 9.77 7.19 23.87
C GLY A 337 9.02 8.50 23.55
N ALA A 338 9.56 9.30 22.63
CA ALA A 338 9.33 10.75 22.41
C ALA A 338 8.11 11.10 21.51
N PRO A 339 7.34 12.18 21.80
CA PRO A 339 5.87 12.18 21.99
C PRO A 339 5.00 12.38 20.75
N ARG A 340 4.03 11.47 20.51
CA ARG A 340 3.26 11.40 19.27
C ARG A 340 1.94 10.44 19.29
N ALA A 341 0.64 10.87 19.07
CA ALA A 341 -0.76 10.31 18.67
C ALA A 341 -1.40 9.75 17.23
N GLY A 342 -0.82 9.88 15.97
CA GLY A 342 -0.73 9.43 14.50
C GLY A 342 0.33 8.60 13.55
N ILE A 343 1.23 9.14 12.68
CA ILE A 343 2.30 8.44 11.85
C ILE A 343 3.71 8.31 12.47
N ALA A 344 4.80 9.01 12.02
CA ALA A 344 6.32 8.91 12.15
C ALA A 344 7.14 8.06 11.10
N ARG A 345 8.40 7.58 11.35
CA ARG A 345 9.26 6.68 10.51
C ARG A 345 10.12 5.65 11.38
N LEU A 346 10.41 4.36 10.98
CA LEU A 346 11.40 3.34 11.56
C LEU A 346 12.38 2.77 10.48
N ASN A 347 13.09 1.67 10.80
CA ASN A 347 14.24 1.01 10.19
C ASN A 347 14.10 -0.49 9.99
N THR A 348 15.03 -1.12 9.25
CA THR A 348 14.89 -2.54 8.89
C THR A 348 15.03 -3.47 10.09
N ASP A 349 15.85 -3.04 11.05
CA ASP A 349 15.75 -3.43 12.46
C ASP A 349 15.13 -2.38 13.39
N GLY A 350 14.83 -1.16 12.96
CA GLY A 350 13.96 -0.25 13.70
C GLY A 350 14.53 0.87 14.61
N SER A 351 15.85 1.11 14.66
CA SER A 351 16.57 1.81 15.76
C SER A 351 16.78 3.38 15.80
N ASN A 352 15.81 4.26 16.14
CA ASN A 352 15.84 5.77 16.19
C ASN A 352 15.97 6.60 14.87
N ASP A 353 14.89 6.69 14.08
CA ASP A 353 14.72 7.43 12.80
C ASP A 353 14.53 8.86 13.29
N ALA A 354 15.17 9.84 12.65
CA ALA A 354 15.49 11.15 13.26
C ALA A 354 15.39 12.48 12.40
N SER A 355 14.54 12.65 11.36
CA SER A 355 14.43 13.93 10.58
C SER A 355 13.07 14.43 10.07
N PHE A 356 12.14 13.56 9.66
CA PHE A 356 10.73 13.77 9.36
C PHE A 356 9.96 14.53 10.46
N ASP A 357 9.90 15.85 10.37
CA ASP A 357 9.28 16.79 11.34
C ASP A 357 8.73 18.04 10.58
N PRO A 358 7.86 18.95 11.10
CA PRO A 358 7.13 19.03 12.39
C PRO A 358 5.54 19.23 12.29
N GLY A 359 4.70 19.27 13.39
CA GLY A 359 3.24 19.65 13.68
C GLY A 359 2.71 19.41 15.19
N LEU A 360 1.42 19.33 15.63
CA LEU A 360 0.95 18.90 17.01
C LEU A 360 -0.09 17.71 17.14
N GLY A 361 0.30 16.39 17.14
CA GLY A 361 -0.05 15.02 16.50
C GLY A 361 -0.19 14.34 14.93
N LEU A 362 -1.09 14.30 13.84
CA LEU A 362 -2.25 14.94 13.01
C LEU A 362 -3.90 14.74 13.21
N VAL A 363 -4.74 15.56 13.91
CA VAL A 363 -5.95 15.22 14.82
C VAL A 363 -6.93 14.03 14.55
N GLY A 364 -7.19 13.15 15.54
CA GLY A 364 -8.48 12.50 15.82
C GLY A 364 -8.40 11.02 16.22
N THR A 365 -8.53 10.17 15.21
CA THR A 365 -8.77 8.72 15.29
C THR A 365 -8.65 8.11 13.88
N PRO A 366 -7.75 8.52 12.97
CA PRO A 366 -7.59 7.33 11.08
C PRO A 366 -7.63 5.81 10.95
N ARG A 367 -7.66 5.27 9.71
CA ARG A 367 -7.72 3.80 9.42
C ARG A 367 -7.35 3.31 7.98
N ASP A 368 -6.32 3.78 7.23
CA ASP A 368 -5.78 2.97 6.08
C ASP A 368 -4.33 3.16 5.54
N ALA A 369 -4.05 3.06 4.24
CA ALA A 369 -3.26 4.01 3.45
C ALA A 369 -3.42 3.72 1.96
N LEU A 370 -2.52 4.23 1.09
CA LEU A 370 -2.86 4.43 -0.32
C LEU A 370 -1.84 4.01 -1.47
N PRO A 371 -0.49 4.23 -1.45
CA PRO A 371 0.70 4.26 -2.43
C PRO A 371 0.95 5.00 -3.79
N LEU A 372 1.69 6.12 -3.81
CA LEU A 372 2.12 6.82 -5.05
C LEU A 372 3.35 6.14 -5.74
N GLY A 373 4.10 6.87 -6.58
CA GLY A 373 5.43 6.46 -7.07
C GLY A 373 6.03 7.36 -8.14
N ASN A 374 6.61 8.48 -7.70
CA ASN A 374 7.29 9.56 -8.42
C ASN A 374 8.36 10.22 -7.51
N GLY A 375 7.97 10.87 -6.41
CA GLY A 375 8.84 11.42 -5.35
C GLY A 375 8.14 11.86 -4.03
N GLN A 376 6.82 11.64 -3.85
CA GLN A 376 5.97 12.16 -2.77
C GLN A 376 4.61 11.35 -2.51
N HIS A 377 3.81 11.54 -1.43
CA HIS A 377 2.70 10.65 -0.84
C HIS A 377 1.20 11.23 -0.47
N ILE A 378 0.24 10.61 0.38
CA ILE A 378 -1.22 10.92 0.83
C ILE A 378 -1.81 9.99 2.03
N LEU A 379 -2.79 10.35 2.93
CA LEU A 379 -3.57 9.63 4.04
C LEU A 379 -5.13 9.49 3.83
N VAL A 380 -5.95 9.36 4.92
CA VAL A 380 -7.28 8.74 5.08
C VAL A 380 -7.70 8.66 6.63
N GLY A 381 -8.47 9.59 7.37
CA GLY A 381 -8.67 9.49 8.91
C GLY A 381 -9.81 9.68 10.05
N ASN A 382 -9.61 10.26 11.28
CA ASN A 382 -10.63 11.00 12.13
C ASN A 382 -10.46 12.54 12.48
N PHE A 383 -9.62 13.31 11.78
CA PHE A 383 -9.54 14.79 11.72
C PHE A 383 -10.75 15.53 11.26
N THR A 384 -11.37 16.05 12.29
CA THR A 384 -11.46 17.48 12.55
C THR A 384 -10.22 18.39 12.37
N ARG A 385 -8.92 18.12 12.78
CA ARG A 385 -7.90 19.24 13.02
C ARG A 385 -4.76 19.72 11.77
N VAL A 386 -4.50 20.51 10.69
CA VAL A 386 -3.40 20.53 9.75
C VAL A 386 -2.29 21.31 10.42
N ASP A 387 -1.80 20.63 11.47
CA ASP A 387 -1.52 21.03 12.82
C ASP A 387 -2.23 22.33 13.19
N GLY A 388 -3.51 22.15 13.45
CA GLY A 388 -4.49 23.22 13.62
C GLY A 388 -5.20 23.66 12.33
N ALA A 389 -4.59 23.58 11.15
CA ALA A 389 -5.19 24.06 9.91
C ALA A 389 -6.34 23.12 9.44
N ALA A 390 -7.58 23.54 9.26
CA ALA A 390 -8.71 22.61 9.19
C ALA A 390 -9.12 22.04 7.83
N ARG A 391 -9.94 20.99 7.95
CA ARG A 391 -10.41 19.95 7.01
C ARG A 391 -10.91 18.85 7.98
N GLY A 392 -11.01 17.56 7.67
CA GLY A 392 -11.11 16.92 6.38
C GLY A 392 -10.75 15.46 6.43
N GLY A 393 -9.56 15.02 6.06
CA GLY A 393 -9.26 13.59 5.92
C GLY A 393 -8.90 13.19 4.54
N PHE A 394 -9.22 14.09 3.62
CA PHE A 394 -8.25 14.58 2.70
C PHE A 394 -7.40 15.75 3.27
N ALA A 395 -6.10 15.71 2.96
CA ALA A 395 -4.97 16.67 3.03
C ALA A 395 -3.73 16.10 2.32
N ARG A 396 -2.52 16.74 2.32
CA ARG A 396 -1.16 16.26 1.72
C ARG A 396 -0.18 16.73 2.95
N LEU A 397 0.55 15.86 3.76
CA LEU A 397 1.85 16.32 4.47
C LEU A 397 2.85 16.50 3.36
N ASN A 398 4.12 16.89 3.51
CA ASN A 398 5.06 16.42 2.50
C ASN A 398 5.63 15.02 2.63
N ALA A 399 6.22 14.62 1.52
CA ALA A 399 7.15 13.57 1.38
C ALA A 399 7.94 13.54 2.68
N ASP A 400 8.70 14.55 2.98
CA ASP A 400 9.48 14.50 4.20
C ASP A 400 8.71 15.06 5.45
N GLY A 401 7.47 15.52 5.31
CA GLY A 401 6.37 15.41 6.29
C GLY A 401 5.79 16.49 7.26
N SER A 402 6.30 17.69 7.41
CA SER A 402 5.46 18.87 7.76
C SER A 402 4.48 19.28 6.63
N HIS A 403 4.03 20.52 6.55
CA HIS A 403 3.29 21.01 5.38
C HIS A 403 3.98 20.76 4.03
N ASP A 404 3.26 20.09 3.10
CA ASP A 404 3.32 20.40 1.66
C ASP A 404 2.52 21.78 1.55
N LEU A 405 2.80 22.67 0.57
CA LEU A 405 2.04 23.90 0.22
C LEU A 405 1.07 23.79 -1.01
N THR A 406 1.40 24.32 -2.20
CA THR A 406 0.57 24.41 -3.46
C THR A 406 -0.99 24.41 -3.33
N TYR A 407 -1.70 23.49 -3.97
CA TYR A 407 -3.06 22.95 -3.80
C TYR A 407 -3.85 23.20 -2.51
N ASN A 408 -5.17 23.32 -2.67
CA ASN A 408 -6.13 23.47 -1.57
C ASN A 408 -7.59 23.07 -1.93
N PRO A 409 -8.26 22.16 -1.21
CA PRO A 409 -9.65 21.76 -1.50
C PRO A 409 -10.71 22.80 -1.17
N GLY A 410 -10.40 23.80 -0.34
CA GLY A 410 -11.43 24.49 0.43
C GLY A 410 -11.62 23.80 1.78
N ARG A 411 -12.78 23.94 2.43
CA ARG A 411 -12.88 23.68 3.88
C ARG A 411 -12.49 22.27 4.34
N GLY A 412 -12.58 21.26 3.48
CA GLY A 412 -12.16 19.89 3.73
C GLY A 412 -13.16 19.00 4.45
N PRO A 413 -13.20 17.70 4.16
CA PRO A 413 -14.24 16.80 4.64
C PRO A 413 -14.83 17.01 6.05
N ASP A 414 -15.91 17.80 6.20
CA ASP A 414 -16.82 17.89 7.37
C ASP A 414 -17.35 16.55 7.95
N ALA A 415 -16.80 15.40 7.57
CA ALA A 415 -16.55 14.25 8.42
C ALA A 415 -15.46 13.33 7.86
N ALA A 416 -15.32 12.15 8.45
CA ALA A 416 -14.29 11.18 8.14
C ALA A 416 -14.39 10.33 6.87
N VAL A 417 -14.23 10.91 5.71
CA VAL A 417 -13.58 10.34 4.50
C VAL A 417 -13.75 8.78 4.18
N ARG A 418 -14.63 8.11 3.32
CA ARG A 418 -15.01 6.64 2.92
C ARG A 418 -14.30 5.55 1.99
N ALA A 419 -13.60 5.64 0.82
CA ALA A 419 -12.62 4.63 0.27
C ALA A 419 -11.92 4.85 -1.12
N ALA A 420 -10.81 4.10 -1.52
CA ALA A 420 -9.96 4.36 -2.75
C ALA A 420 -9.66 3.40 -3.97
N ALA A 421 -9.51 3.95 -5.20
CA ALA A 421 -8.48 3.64 -6.23
C ALA A 421 -7.75 4.77 -6.98
N VAL A 422 -7.67 4.78 -8.34
CA VAL A 422 -6.87 5.67 -9.27
C VAL A 422 -7.06 5.53 -10.83
N ARG A 423 -7.14 6.60 -11.64
CA ARG A 423 -7.73 6.55 -13.02
C ARG A 423 -6.70 6.50 -14.18
N PRO A 424 -7.09 6.32 -15.45
CA PRO A 424 -6.16 6.48 -16.58
C PRO A 424 -5.92 7.92 -17.08
N ASP A 425 -6.80 8.87 -16.78
CA ASP A 425 -6.94 10.14 -17.54
C ASP A 425 -6.45 11.38 -16.77
N GLY A 426 -5.55 11.16 -15.84
CA GLY A 426 -5.11 12.13 -14.87
C GLY A 426 -5.89 12.08 -13.57
N LYS A 427 -7.17 11.68 -13.52
CA LYS A 427 -8.22 12.27 -12.66
C LYS A 427 -8.61 11.52 -11.37
N TRP A 428 -9.09 12.21 -10.32
CA TRP A 428 -9.51 11.68 -8.98
C TRP A 428 -11.04 12.01 -8.64
N LEU A 429 -11.91 11.45 -7.69
CA LEU A 429 -12.80 10.18 -7.63
C LEU A 429 -13.49 9.71 -6.21
N ILE A 430 -13.11 8.65 -5.45
CA ILE A 430 -13.59 8.11 -4.06
C ILE A 430 -14.96 7.33 -3.80
N ALA A 431 -15.26 6.87 -2.58
CA ALA A 431 -16.40 6.09 -2.01
C ALA A 431 -16.65 6.62 -0.56
N GLY A 432 -17.78 6.75 0.20
CA GLY A 432 -19.23 6.59 0.10
C GLY A 432 -20.41 6.76 1.15
N GLU A 433 -20.42 7.22 2.43
CA GLU A 433 -21.59 7.46 3.36
C GLU A 433 -22.34 8.79 3.87
N PHE A 434 -21.74 10.00 4.00
CA PHE A 434 -22.02 11.26 4.81
C PHE A 434 -23.35 12.15 4.80
N LEU A 435 -23.18 13.48 4.62
CA LEU A 435 -24.10 14.62 4.36
C LEU A 435 -23.45 15.65 3.37
N SER A 436 -22.70 16.72 3.76
CA SER A 436 -22.26 17.96 3.02
C SER A 436 -20.76 18.18 2.46
N TYR A 437 -20.27 18.47 1.20
CA TYR A 437 -18.87 18.85 0.63
C TYR A 437 -18.64 20.25 -0.06
N ASP A 438 -17.70 21.14 0.28
CA ASP A 438 -17.52 22.52 -0.31
C ASP A 438 -18.80 23.21 -0.85
N ASP A 439 -19.86 23.10 -0.06
CA ASP A 439 -21.15 23.78 -0.21
C ASP A 439 -22.00 23.52 -1.52
N ILE A 440 -21.60 22.62 -2.45
CA ILE A 440 -22.18 22.42 -3.84
C ILE A 440 -22.85 21.01 -4.14
N PRO A 441 -24.04 20.64 -3.59
CA PRO A 441 -24.66 19.27 -3.59
C PRO A 441 -24.41 18.29 -4.77
N CYS A 442 -24.18 17.01 -4.47
CA CYS A 442 -24.01 15.92 -5.46
C CYS A 442 -24.46 14.50 -4.99
N ASN A 443 -24.12 14.03 -3.77
CA ASN A 443 -24.71 12.90 -2.97
C ASN A 443 -24.06 11.44 -2.97
N ARG A 444 -22.84 11.15 -2.45
CA ARG A 444 -22.15 9.80 -2.35
C ARG A 444 -21.26 9.36 -3.52
N ILE A 445 -20.55 10.32 -4.14
CA ILE A 445 -20.06 10.46 -5.55
C ILE A 445 -19.13 11.73 -5.54
N ALA A 446 -17.80 11.73 -5.82
CA ALA A 446 -16.89 12.87 -6.17
C ALA A 446 -15.56 12.61 -6.99
N ARG A 447 -15.57 12.38 -8.32
CA ARG A 447 -14.44 12.67 -9.27
C ARG A 447 -14.30 14.13 -9.51
N LEU A 448 -13.24 14.61 -10.19
CA LEU A 448 -12.60 15.81 -9.75
C LEU A 448 -11.76 16.62 -10.95
N ASN A 449 -11.28 17.93 -10.97
CA ASN A 449 -10.14 18.65 -11.77
C ASN A 449 -8.75 19.00 -11.07
N ALA A 450 -7.61 18.90 -11.83
CA ALA A 450 -6.17 18.60 -11.48
C ALA A 450 -5.33 19.39 -10.46
N ASP A 451 -5.85 20.48 -9.94
CA ASP A 451 -5.28 21.41 -8.94
C ASP A 451 -6.03 21.37 -7.60
N GLY A 452 -7.17 20.71 -7.71
CA GLY A 452 -8.33 20.47 -6.88
C GLY A 452 -9.34 21.59 -6.74
N SER A 453 -10.11 21.77 -7.80
CA SER A 453 -11.23 22.70 -7.90
C SER A 453 -12.51 22.02 -8.38
N PHE A 454 -13.73 22.48 -8.00
CA PHE A 454 -15.01 21.80 -8.34
C PHE A 454 -15.29 21.74 -9.88
N ASP A 455 -14.66 20.80 -10.60
CA ASP A 455 -14.95 20.30 -11.96
C ASP A 455 -16.35 19.72 -12.12
N THR A 456 -17.39 20.53 -12.20
CA THR A 456 -18.80 20.08 -12.36
C THR A 456 -19.11 19.03 -13.46
N SER A 457 -18.16 18.63 -14.32
CA SER A 457 -18.32 17.90 -15.60
C SER A 457 -18.76 16.43 -15.53
N PHE A 458 -19.64 16.08 -14.59
CA PHE A 458 -20.05 14.70 -14.40
C PHE A 458 -21.41 14.59 -13.73
N THR A 459 -22.06 13.46 -13.93
CA THR A 459 -23.52 13.40 -13.89
C THR A 459 -24.02 12.03 -13.44
N PRO A 460 -24.91 11.94 -12.44
CA PRO A 460 -25.11 10.65 -11.79
C PRO A 460 -26.42 9.90 -12.01
N GLY A 461 -27.47 10.68 -12.30
CA GLY A 461 -28.75 10.42 -11.64
C GLY A 461 -28.77 10.88 -10.18
N GLY A 462 -29.57 10.22 -9.34
CA GLY A 462 -29.86 10.61 -7.96
C GLY A 462 -29.89 9.48 -6.94
N GLY A 463 -29.57 8.23 -7.31
CA GLY A 463 -29.19 7.13 -6.41
C GLY A 463 -29.97 6.90 -5.05
N PRO A 464 -29.32 6.38 -3.97
CA PRO A 464 -29.90 5.96 -2.64
C PRO A 464 -29.70 6.82 -1.34
N ASN A 465 -29.40 6.23 -0.14
CA ASN A 465 -29.35 6.91 1.19
C ASN A 465 -28.29 6.47 2.31
N GLY A 466 -27.08 5.91 2.09
CA GLY A 466 -26.24 5.20 3.15
C GLY A 466 -24.67 5.13 3.10
N SER A 467 -23.87 4.02 2.96
CA SER A 467 -22.32 3.94 2.88
C SER A 467 -21.53 3.12 1.77
N ILE A 468 -20.68 3.68 0.85
CA ILE A 468 -19.75 3.04 -0.19
C ILE A 468 -18.26 2.80 0.29
N THR A 469 -17.46 1.86 -0.31
CA THR A 469 -16.43 1.09 0.46
C THR A 469 -15.03 0.46 0.03
N ARG A 470 -14.30 0.86 -1.03
CA ARG A 470 -12.85 0.64 -1.53
C ARG A 470 -12.68 1.61 -2.70
N ILE A 471 -11.83 1.45 -3.75
CA ILE A 471 -12.11 1.29 -5.23
C ILE A 471 -11.00 0.45 -6.05
N ARG A 472 -10.97 0.19 -7.41
CA ARG A 472 -9.99 -0.68 -8.24
C ARG A 472 -9.61 -0.54 -9.83
N MET A 473 -10.32 0.05 -10.86
CA MET A 473 -9.88 0.98 -12.01
C MET A 473 -9.87 0.79 -13.60
N LEU A 474 -10.94 0.60 -14.42
CA LEU A 474 -10.75 0.31 -15.89
C LEU A 474 -9.90 1.28 -16.71
N PRO A 475 -9.18 0.74 -17.72
CA PRO A 475 -8.44 1.52 -18.68
C PRO A 475 -9.39 2.22 -19.66
N ASP A 476 -10.67 1.85 -19.70
CA ASP A 476 -11.74 2.62 -20.38
C ASP A 476 -12.30 3.78 -19.53
N GLY A 477 -11.81 3.99 -18.31
CA GLY A 477 -12.36 4.98 -17.38
C GLY A 477 -13.64 4.50 -16.66
N GLY A 478 -13.97 3.20 -16.76
CA GLY A 478 -15.12 2.49 -16.20
C GLY A 478 -14.88 1.32 -15.19
N ALA A 479 -15.86 0.37 -15.00
CA ALA A 479 -16.00 -0.87 -14.11
C ALA A 479 -17.14 -1.42 -13.08
N PHE A 480 -18.06 -0.83 -12.20
CA PHE A 480 -19.13 -1.37 -11.19
C PHE A 480 -19.70 -0.38 -10.07
N VAL A 481 -20.49 -0.60 -8.93
CA VAL A 481 -20.50 0.13 -7.53
C VAL A 481 -21.40 -0.50 -6.39
N VAL A 482 -21.18 -0.09 -5.11
CA VAL A 482 -21.20 -0.85 -3.81
C VAL A 482 -21.34 -0.04 -2.45
N GLY A 483 -22.51 0.11 -1.80
CA GLY A 483 -22.76 0.20 -0.33
C GLY A 483 -23.20 -1.10 0.67
N THR A 484 -24.44 -0.40 0.99
CA THR A 484 -25.78 -0.52 1.79
C THR A 484 -27.17 0.01 1.23
N PHE A 485 -27.40 0.22 -0.06
CA PHE A 485 -28.55 0.92 -0.68
C PHE A 485 -29.78 0.30 -1.32
N SER A 486 -30.92 0.85 -0.98
CA SER A 486 -32.13 0.44 -1.64
C SER A 486 -32.42 0.95 -3.07
N LEU A 487 -31.78 2.00 -3.69
CA LEU A 487 -32.38 2.74 -4.88
C LEU A 487 -31.46 3.46 -5.93
N TYR A 488 -31.65 3.31 -7.28
CA TYR A 488 -30.73 3.81 -8.37
C TYR A 488 -31.45 4.91 -9.03
N ASP A 489 -31.35 6.15 -8.57
CA ASP A 489 -32.11 7.18 -9.30
C ASP A 489 -33.61 6.74 -9.37
N GLY A 490 -34.07 5.80 -8.48
CA GLY A 490 -34.94 4.65 -8.92
C GLY A 490 -34.52 3.15 -8.69
N LEU A 491 -33.81 2.48 -9.64
CA LEU A 491 -33.75 1.01 -9.97
C LEU A 491 -33.23 0.01 -8.89
N ALA A 492 -33.20 -1.31 -9.19
CA ALA A 492 -33.16 -2.38 -8.18
C ALA A 492 -32.51 -3.77 -8.52
N ARG A 493 -31.55 -3.94 -9.45
CA ARG A 493 -30.92 -5.26 -9.83
C ARG A 493 -30.08 -6.04 -8.78
N ARG A 494 -30.30 -5.84 -7.48
CA ARG A 494 -29.31 -6.29 -6.47
C ARG A 494 -27.92 -5.54 -6.69
N THR A 495 -26.94 -5.38 -5.79
CA THR A 495 -25.85 -4.34 -5.82
C THR A 495 -25.07 -4.13 -7.09
N PHE A 496 -25.54 -3.31 -8.02
CA PHE A 496 -24.82 -2.45 -8.97
C PHE A 496 -25.78 -2.06 -10.13
N ALA A 497 -25.29 -1.50 -11.24
CA ALA A 497 -25.74 -1.38 -12.66
C ALA A 497 -24.73 -0.41 -13.34
N LYS A 498 -24.31 -0.31 -14.63
CA LYS A 498 -23.17 0.59 -15.08
C LYS A 498 -23.13 2.00 -14.51
N VAL A 499 -21.96 2.63 -14.52
CA VAL A 499 -21.82 3.92 -15.16
C VAL A 499 -20.55 4.04 -16.01
N ASP A 500 -20.68 4.04 -17.33
CA ASP A 500 -19.80 4.66 -18.35
C ASP A 500 -18.36 5.21 -17.98
N ALA A 501 -18.01 6.46 -18.30
CA ALA A 501 -16.83 7.14 -17.75
C ALA A 501 -17.20 8.52 -17.17
N GLN A 502 -18.50 8.77 -16.96
CA GLN A 502 -19.24 10.03 -16.74
C GLN A 502 -20.34 10.00 -15.64
N GLY A 503 -20.63 8.85 -15.02
CA GLY A 503 -21.47 8.76 -13.81
C GLY A 503 -22.88 8.26 -14.02
N ALA A 504 -23.30 8.01 -15.26
CA ALA A 504 -24.67 7.66 -15.58
C ALA A 504 -24.86 6.21 -16.07
N LEU A 505 -26.03 5.64 -15.79
CA LEU A 505 -26.21 4.20 -15.80
C LEU A 505 -26.31 3.49 -17.16
N ASP A 506 -25.25 2.76 -17.55
CA ASP A 506 -25.28 1.71 -18.58
C ASP A 506 -25.90 0.36 -18.11
N MET A 507 -26.59 -0.29 -19.02
CA MET A 507 -27.42 -1.45 -18.74
C MET A 507 -26.96 -2.68 -19.53
N SER A 508 -25.68 -2.73 -19.95
CA SER A 508 -25.05 -3.69 -20.87
C SER A 508 -25.18 -5.18 -20.52
N PHE A 509 -25.82 -5.50 -19.40
CA PHE A 509 -26.15 -6.85 -18.96
C PHE A 509 -27.18 -6.80 -17.79
N ASP A 510 -27.52 -7.92 -17.14
CA ASP A 510 -28.21 -7.93 -15.81
C ASP A 510 -27.91 -9.14 -14.87
N PRO A 511 -27.89 -8.99 -13.53
CA PRO A 511 -27.71 -10.05 -12.51
C PRO A 511 -28.99 -10.73 -12.02
N GLY A 512 -30.15 -10.25 -12.41
CA GLY A 512 -31.41 -10.51 -11.73
C GLY A 512 -31.34 -10.14 -10.24
N THR A 513 -31.61 -11.11 -9.37
CA THR A 513 -31.77 -10.90 -7.93
C THR A 513 -30.50 -11.13 -7.11
N GLY A 514 -29.31 -11.26 -7.71
CA GLY A 514 -28.01 -11.40 -7.02
C GLY A 514 -28.03 -11.95 -5.58
N VAL A 515 -27.70 -11.11 -4.58
CA VAL A 515 -27.66 -11.48 -3.14
C VAL A 515 -28.91 -11.12 -2.37
N LEU A 516 -29.07 -11.73 -1.20
CA LEU A 516 -30.04 -11.37 -0.16
C LEU A 516 -29.42 -11.09 1.26
N GLY A 517 -28.12 -10.75 1.41
CA GLY A 517 -27.38 -10.85 2.70
C GLY A 517 -26.40 -9.74 3.17
N HIS A 518 -25.09 -9.81 2.84
CA HIS A 518 -23.97 -8.83 3.05
C HIS A 518 -22.47 -9.06 2.78
N VAL A 519 -21.98 -8.38 1.76
CA VAL A 519 -21.14 -8.97 0.74
C VAL A 519 -19.66 -8.66 1.04
N GLN A 520 -18.86 -7.98 0.22
CA GLN A 520 -17.51 -7.45 0.51
C GLN A 520 -16.27 -8.11 -0.18
N ASP A 521 -15.65 -7.40 -1.16
CA ASP A 521 -14.45 -7.64 -2.02
C ASP A 521 -14.48 -8.50 -3.29
N LEU A 522 -13.42 -8.51 -4.15
CA LEU A 522 -13.52 -8.89 -5.58
C LEU A 522 -12.29 -8.76 -6.51
N LEU A 523 -12.40 -9.32 -7.71
CA LEU A 523 -11.50 -9.06 -8.84
C LEU A 523 -12.11 -9.17 -10.25
N VAL A 524 -11.26 -9.47 -11.24
CA VAL A 524 -11.44 -9.50 -12.70
C VAL A 524 -10.33 -10.34 -13.30
N GLN A 525 -10.68 -11.47 -13.90
CA GLN A 525 -9.75 -12.25 -14.69
C GLN A 525 -9.39 -11.53 -15.98
N ARG A 526 -8.21 -11.87 -16.49
CA ARG A 526 -7.70 -11.40 -17.79
C ARG A 526 -8.60 -11.75 -18.99
N ASP A 527 -9.53 -12.69 -18.85
CA ASP A 527 -10.55 -13.04 -19.85
C ASP A 527 -11.82 -12.16 -19.74
N GLY A 528 -11.80 -11.10 -18.92
CA GLY A 528 -12.93 -10.20 -18.72
C GLY A 528 -14.01 -10.77 -17.79
N LYS A 529 -13.81 -11.97 -17.25
CA LYS A 529 -14.57 -12.48 -16.11
C LYS A 529 -14.24 -11.69 -14.85
N VAL A 530 -15.17 -11.59 -13.92
CA VAL A 530 -15.34 -10.36 -13.14
C VAL A 530 -15.82 -10.52 -11.64
N VAL A 531 -15.01 -10.99 -10.65
CA VAL A 531 -15.27 -11.76 -9.35
C VAL A 531 -15.90 -11.08 -8.12
N ILE A 532 -16.46 -11.79 -7.14
CA ILE A 532 -17.19 -11.27 -5.95
C ILE A 532 -16.57 -11.44 -4.52
N ALA A 533 -17.37 -11.29 -3.43
CA ALA A 533 -17.02 -10.98 -1.99
C ALA A 533 -18.12 -11.19 -0.85
N GLY A 534 -17.91 -11.71 0.40
CA GLY A 534 -18.86 -11.67 1.60
C GLY A 534 -19.21 -12.87 2.51
N PHE A 535 -20.43 -13.11 3.10
CA PHE A 535 -20.97 -14.43 3.67
C PHE A 535 -21.80 -15.59 3.01
N PHE A 536 -22.21 -15.72 1.72
CA PHE A 536 -23.57 -16.00 1.18
C PHE A 536 -24.69 -16.74 1.93
N THR A 537 -25.85 -16.85 1.26
CA THR A 537 -26.77 -17.99 1.31
C THR A 537 -27.50 -18.35 0.00
N GLN A 538 -27.48 -17.54 -1.09
CA GLN A 538 -28.10 -17.83 -2.42
C GLN A 538 -27.63 -16.90 -3.56
N TYR A 539 -27.41 -17.42 -4.79
CA TYR A 539 -27.05 -16.62 -5.98
C TYR A 539 -28.17 -16.46 -7.00
N ASN A 540 -28.82 -15.29 -7.11
CA ASN A 540 -29.94 -15.10 -8.04
C ASN A 540 -30.98 -16.25 -7.89
N GLY A 541 -31.13 -16.74 -6.65
CA GLY A 541 -31.91 -17.92 -6.26
C GLY A 541 -31.18 -19.28 -6.22
N VAL A 542 -29.97 -19.39 -6.77
CA VAL A 542 -29.17 -20.63 -6.90
C VAL A 542 -28.35 -20.91 -5.62
N ALA A 543 -27.69 -22.06 -5.55
CA ALA A 543 -26.86 -22.51 -4.43
C ALA A 543 -25.38 -22.71 -4.84
N THR A 544 -24.47 -22.07 -4.12
CA THR A 544 -23.09 -21.81 -4.48
C THR A 544 -22.36 -21.44 -3.18
N LYS A 545 -22.01 -22.41 -2.32
CA LYS A 545 -21.51 -22.26 -0.92
C LYS A 545 -20.27 -21.37 -0.56
N CYS A 546 -20.34 -20.06 -0.83
CA CYS A 546 -19.55 -18.92 -0.31
C CYS A 546 -18.43 -18.28 -1.18
N VAL A 547 -17.88 -18.94 -2.20
CA VAL A 547 -16.99 -18.41 -3.30
C VAL A 547 -17.87 -17.99 -4.46
N ALA A 548 -17.52 -17.08 -5.41
CA ALA A 548 -18.15 -17.21 -6.70
C ALA A 548 -17.51 -16.61 -8.02
N ARG A 549 -17.58 -17.25 -9.25
CA ARG A 549 -17.44 -16.99 -10.76
C ARG A 549 -18.69 -16.94 -11.74
N LEU A 550 -19.35 -15.82 -12.09
CA LEU A 550 -20.49 -15.65 -13.03
C LEU A 550 -19.96 -15.52 -14.48
N LEU A 551 -20.23 -14.42 -15.20
CA LEU A 551 -19.79 -14.16 -16.57
C LEU A 551 -19.62 -12.66 -16.81
N PRO A 552 -18.98 -12.24 -17.92
CA PRO A 552 -18.90 -10.83 -18.34
C PRO A 552 -20.26 -10.18 -18.67
N ASP A 553 -21.38 -10.92 -18.54
CA ASP A 553 -22.76 -10.52 -18.81
C ASP A 553 -23.77 -10.82 -17.66
N GLY A 554 -23.34 -11.25 -16.46
CA GLY A 554 -24.25 -11.34 -15.31
C GLY A 554 -24.82 -12.67 -14.93
N GLN A 555 -24.38 -13.76 -15.55
CA GLN A 555 -25.01 -15.06 -15.32
C GLN A 555 -24.02 -16.13 -14.81
N LEU A 556 -24.55 -17.02 -13.98
CA LEU A 556 -23.83 -18.01 -13.17
C LEU A 556 -23.01 -18.98 -14.06
N ASP A 557 -21.69 -18.80 -14.21
CA ASP A 557 -20.83 -19.76 -14.92
C ASP A 557 -20.83 -21.10 -14.16
N PRO A 558 -21.40 -22.16 -14.76
CA PRO A 558 -21.49 -23.46 -14.13
C PRO A 558 -20.17 -24.24 -14.21
N SER A 559 -19.18 -23.79 -14.98
CA SER A 559 -17.82 -24.35 -15.01
C SER A 559 -16.99 -23.95 -13.79
N PHE A 560 -17.70 -23.69 -12.68
CA PHE A 560 -17.16 -23.35 -11.41
C PHE A 560 -18.20 -23.68 -10.33
N ASN A 561 -17.94 -24.80 -9.68
CA ASN A 561 -18.98 -25.61 -9.03
C ASN A 561 -18.65 -25.93 -7.57
N VAL A 562 -19.67 -26.43 -6.86
CA VAL A 562 -20.02 -25.95 -5.55
C VAL A 562 -19.35 -26.69 -4.39
N GLY A 563 -19.80 -27.89 -4.08
CA GLY A 563 -19.32 -28.58 -2.88
C GLY A 563 -19.70 -27.88 -1.58
N ALA A 564 -19.15 -28.41 -0.51
CA ALA A 564 -19.66 -28.25 0.83
C ALA A 564 -19.07 -27.03 1.57
N GLY A 565 -18.81 -25.92 0.89
CA GLY A 565 -18.37 -24.71 1.57
C GLY A 565 -19.31 -24.26 2.70
N SER A 566 -18.80 -23.51 3.66
CA SER A 566 -19.46 -22.45 4.44
C SER A 566 -20.95 -22.44 4.86
N PRO A 567 -21.24 -22.16 6.15
CA PRO A 567 -21.64 -20.95 6.90
C PRO A 567 -21.15 -19.47 6.87
N GLY A 568 -20.18 -19.01 6.08
CA GLY A 568 -19.83 -17.58 6.13
C GLY A 568 -18.56 -17.07 5.42
N VAL A 569 -18.59 -15.77 5.25
CA VAL A 569 -17.61 -14.71 5.49
C VAL A 569 -16.21 -14.72 4.89
N VAL A 570 -16.07 -13.72 4.01
CA VAL A 570 -15.11 -13.66 2.98
C VAL A 570 -14.78 -12.14 2.59
N GLN A 571 -13.67 -11.41 2.97
CA GLN A 571 -13.07 -10.10 2.45
C GLN A 571 -11.63 -9.81 1.77
N HIS A 572 -10.34 -10.20 2.03
CA HIS A 572 -9.13 -9.67 1.22
C HIS A 572 -8.53 -10.55 0.05
N LEU A 573 -7.67 -10.07 -0.92
CA LEU A 573 -7.26 -10.84 -2.16
C LEU A 573 -5.89 -11.10 -2.98
N ALA A 574 -4.63 -10.62 -2.93
CA ALA A 574 -3.48 -10.74 -3.96
C ALA A 574 -3.24 -12.04 -4.85
N ARG A 575 -2.26 -12.16 -5.79
CA ARG A 575 -2.15 -13.25 -6.85
C ARG A 575 -1.08 -14.35 -6.74
N GLN A 576 -1.35 -15.55 -7.30
CA GLN A 576 -0.33 -16.45 -7.92
C GLN A 576 0.00 -16.20 -9.41
N PRO A 577 1.22 -15.80 -9.80
CA PRO A 577 1.93 -16.23 -10.98
C PRO A 577 1.44 -17.53 -11.62
N ASP A 578 1.27 -18.65 -10.90
CA ASP A 578 0.80 -19.92 -11.49
C ASP A 578 -0.68 -19.92 -11.98
N GLY A 579 -1.45 -18.85 -11.69
CA GLY A 579 -2.86 -18.70 -12.10
C GLY A 579 -3.88 -19.38 -11.17
N LYS A 580 -3.44 -19.98 -10.08
CA LYS A 580 -4.26 -20.44 -8.96
C LYS A 580 -4.45 -19.30 -7.94
N LEU A 581 -5.18 -19.57 -6.86
CA LEU A 581 -5.87 -18.52 -6.10
C LEU A 581 -6.09 -18.87 -4.61
N LEU A 582 -6.18 -17.92 -3.68
CA LEU A 582 -5.56 -17.99 -2.33
C LEU A 582 -6.15 -17.15 -1.13
N VAL A 583 -6.73 -17.76 -0.07
CA VAL A 583 -7.71 -17.15 0.87
C VAL A 583 -7.67 -17.53 2.35
N TYR A 584 -8.59 -17.01 3.20
CA TYR A 584 -8.73 -17.21 4.65
C TYR A 584 -9.87 -16.46 5.37
N GLY A 585 -10.34 -16.82 6.56
CA GLY A 585 -11.57 -16.20 7.12
C GLY A 585 -12.10 -16.76 8.42
N ALA A 586 -13.38 -16.61 8.76
CA ALA A 586 -13.84 -16.70 10.16
C ALA A 586 -14.77 -17.87 10.56
N PHE A 587 -14.60 -18.99 9.88
CA PHE A 587 -14.74 -20.43 10.21
C PHE A 587 -14.01 -21.34 11.45
N SER A 588 -15.24 -22.08 11.50
CA SER A 588 -15.77 -23.42 11.89
C SER A 588 -15.57 -24.50 10.80
N GLU A 589 -15.74 -24.22 9.49
CA GLU A 589 -15.22 -24.98 8.33
C GLU A 589 -15.36 -24.34 6.93
N PHE A 590 -14.79 -25.03 5.95
CA PHE A 590 -15.21 -25.06 4.58
C PHE A 590 -15.10 -26.50 4.03
N ASN A 591 -16.13 -27.07 3.40
CA ASN A 591 -16.11 -28.24 2.50
C ASN A 591 -15.55 -29.60 2.99
N GLY A 592 -15.09 -29.75 4.24
CA GLY A 592 -14.85 -31.08 4.85
C GLY A 592 -13.41 -31.51 5.11
N VAL A 593 -12.38 -30.70 4.84
CA VAL A 593 -10.97 -31.19 4.86
C VAL A 593 -10.09 -30.36 5.81
N PRO A 594 -9.59 -30.86 6.97
CA PRO A 594 -10.36 -29.60 8.64
C PRO A 594 -9.36 -28.43 8.81
N ARG A 595 -9.73 -27.11 8.67
CA ARG A 595 -8.73 -26.00 8.75
C ARG A 595 -9.16 -24.55 9.00
N GLU A 596 -9.04 -24.15 10.26
CA GLU A 596 -8.78 -22.78 10.65
C GLU A 596 -7.41 -22.39 10.12
N ARG A 597 -7.16 -21.58 9.07
CA ARG A 597 -8.02 -20.51 8.54
C ARG A 597 -7.80 -20.03 7.10
N ILE A 598 -6.90 -20.58 6.29
CA ILE A 598 -6.64 -20.25 4.86
C ILE A 598 -7.22 -21.27 3.91
N ALA A 599 -7.12 -21.04 2.59
CA ALA A 599 -6.75 -22.08 1.62
C ALA A 599 -6.40 -21.48 0.23
N ARG A 600 -5.50 -22.06 -0.59
CA ARG A 600 -5.37 -21.77 -2.05
C ARG A 600 -6.02 -22.81 -2.89
N LEU A 601 -6.19 -22.69 -4.21
CA LEU A 601 -6.83 -23.74 -5.01
C LEU A 601 -6.55 -23.72 -6.51
N ASN A 602 -7.02 -24.75 -7.19
CA ASN A 602 -7.09 -24.88 -8.64
C ASN A 602 -7.94 -23.81 -9.38
N PRO A 603 -7.88 -23.76 -10.73
CA PRO A 603 -8.58 -22.77 -11.56
C PRO A 603 -10.06 -23.06 -11.94
N ASP A 604 -10.70 -24.07 -11.35
CA ASP A 604 -11.78 -24.84 -12.00
C ASP A 604 -13.12 -24.95 -11.25
N GLY A 605 -13.10 -24.92 -9.92
CA GLY A 605 -13.76 -26.05 -9.27
C GLY A 605 -12.98 -26.41 -8.02
N SER A 606 -12.25 -27.55 -8.01
CA SER A 606 -11.90 -28.58 -6.95
C SER A 606 -10.47 -28.76 -6.34
N VAL A 607 -10.39 -29.41 -5.17
CA VAL A 607 -9.40 -29.35 -4.06
C VAL A 607 -7.99 -29.95 -4.37
N ASP A 608 -6.93 -29.14 -4.54
CA ASP A 608 -5.53 -29.64 -4.75
C ASP A 608 -4.58 -29.61 -3.51
N LEU A 609 -4.37 -30.78 -2.89
CA LEU A 609 -3.71 -30.95 -1.59
C LEU A 609 -2.14 -30.97 -1.67
N SER A 610 -1.45 -29.84 -1.96
CA SER A 610 0.04 -29.70 -1.95
C SER A 610 0.73 -28.31 -1.66
N PHE A 611 0.35 -27.57 -0.59
CA PHE A 611 1.19 -26.73 0.31
C PHE A 611 0.75 -27.06 1.79
N ASP A 612 1.51 -27.59 2.78
CA ASP A 612 0.98 -28.09 4.10
C ASP A 612 1.35 -27.26 5.37
N VAL A 613 0.46 -26.96 6.36
CA VAL A 613 0.79 -25.98 7.46
C VAL A 613 0.46 -26.20 8.95
N GLY A 614 -0.39 -27.14 9.37
CA GLY A 614 -0.82 -27.36 10.77
C GLY A 614 -1.76 -26.31 11.40
N PHE A 615 -2.43 -26.74 12.48
CA PHE A 615 -3.27 -26.13 13.55
C PHE A 615 -3.79 -24.67 13.49
N GLY A 616 -3.06 -23.77 12.87
CA GLY A 616 -3.67 -22.62 12.29
C GLY A 616 -3.68 -21.19 12.89
N PRO A 617 -4.24 -20.27 12.08
CA PRO A 617 -4.37 -18.83 12.25
C PRO A 617 -5.38 -18.20 13.22
N SER A 618 -5.08 -18.30 14.48
CA SER A 618 -5.98 -17.84 15.53
C SER A 618 -6.18 -16.37 15.74
N GLY A 619 -5.49 -15.48 15.02
CA GLY A 619 -5.91 -14.11 15.07
C GLY A 619 -5.49 -13.10 14.01
N TYR A 620 -6.45 -12.21 13.67
CA TYR A 620 -6.70 -11.33 12.51
C TYR A 620 -5.48 -10.90 11.71
N VAL A 621 -5.67 -10.42 10.50
CA VAL A 621 -4.59 -10.38 9.53
C VAL A 621 -4.99 -9.48 8.42
N GLN A 622 -4.29 -8.50 7.86
CA GLN A 622 -4.91 -7.72 6.78
C GLN A 622 -3.88 -7.24 5.75
N ALA A 623 -4.14 -7.52 4.46
CA ALA A 623 -3.46 -7.05 3.23
C ALA A 623 -2.06 -7.58 3.00
N MET A 624 -1.52 -7.68 1.79
CA MET A 624 -0.40 -8.55 1.36
C MET A 624 -0.13 -8.38 -0.10
N VAL A 625 0.88 -9.12 -0.54
CA VAL A 625 1.60 -8.84 -1.75
C VAL A 625 2.19 -10.07 -2.31
N VAL A 626 2.15 -10.03 -3.62
CA VAL A 626 2.86 -10.88 -4.51
C VAL A 626 4.26 -10.28 -4.64
N GLU A 627 5.30 -10.88 -4.05
CA GLU A 627 6.64 -10.87 -4.64
C GLU A 627 6.62 -11.43 -6.09
N ALA A 628 7.73 -11.92 -6.67
CA ALA A 628 7.72 -12.58 -7.98
C ALA A 628 8.25 -14.03 -7.99
N ASN A 629 9.06 -14.39 -7.01
CA ASN A 629 9.92 -15.57 -6.96
C ASN A 629 9.20 -16.88 -6.58
N GLY A 630 8.33 -16.80 -5.60
CA GLY A 630 8.03 -17.90 -4.73
C GLY A 630 7.54 -17.36 -3.40
N THR A 631 8.46 -16.96 -2.53
CA THR A 631 8.21 -16.53 -1.14
C THR A 631 7.22 -15.38 -0.95
N ILE A 632 6.72 -15.20 0.28
CA ILE A 632 6.34 -13.92 0.92
C ILE A 632 6.04 -14.09 2.43
N LEU A 633 5.31 -13.09 2.96
CA LEU A 633 5.36 -12.36 4.20
C LEU A 633 3.90 -11.94 4.69
N ILE A 634 3.55 -11.89 6.02
CA ILE A 634 2.27 -11.41 6.69
C ILE A 634 2.33 -10.99 8.20
N GLY A 635 1.35 -10.26 8.71
CA GLY A 635 1.05 -10.15 10.16
C GLY A 635 -0.38 -10.09 10.62
N GLY A 636 -0.58 -10.29 11.88
CA GLY A 636 -1.82 -9.95 12.56
C GLY A 636 -1.43 -9.06 13.67
N SER A 637 -2.31 -8.93 14.64
CA SER A 637 -1.86 -8.81 16.02
C SER A 637 -1.52 -10.13 16.71
N PHE A 638 -0.91 -11.03 15.94
CA PHE A 638 -0.93 -12.46 16.21
C PHE A 638 0.31 -13.03 16.87
N THR A 639 0.37 -14.37 16.98
CA THR A 639 1.19 -14.98 18.03
C THR A 639 1.58 -16.44 17.93
N HIS A 640 0.77 -17.34 17.42
CA HIS A 640 1.19 -18.73 17.25
C HIS A 640 0.97 -19.17 15.82
N PHE A 641 2.03 -19.32 15.04
CA PHE A 641 1.97 -20.13 13.84
C PHE A 641 3.06 -21.13 13.94
N ASP A 642 2.69 -22.40 13.89
CA ASP A 642 3.39 -23.39 14.67
C ASP A 642 2.84 -23.32 16.11
N GLY A 643 3.50 -22.39 16.82
CA GLY A 643 3.07 -21.76 18.06
C GLY A 643 3.96 -22.09 19.24
N LEU A 644 4.72 -21.13 19.79
CA LEU A 644 5.44 -21.20 21.08
C LEU A 644 5.81 -19.79 21.53
N PHE A 645 6.65 -19.16 20.73
CA PHE A 645 6.81 -17.71 20.67
C PHE A 645 6.70 -17.49 19.16
N ARG A 646 5.63 -16.82 18.71
CA ARG A 646 5.49 -16.40 17.31
C ARG A 646 4.68 -15.08 17.16
N PRO A 647 5.06 -13.93 17.79
CA PRO A 647 4.35 -12.67 17.73
C PRO A 647 4.53 -11.89 16.43
N SER A 648 4.55 -12.63 15.30
CA SER A 648 3.64 -12.49 14.13
C SER A 648 4.17 -12.41 12.63
N LEU A 649 5.26 -13.10 12.26
CA LEU A 649 6.15 -13.01 11.07
C LEU A 649 6.71 -14.43 10.61
N VAL A 650 5.94 -15.49 10.26
CA VAL A 650 6.45 -16.76 9.61
C VAL A 650 6.57 -16.96 8.05
N ARG A 651 7.71 -16.67 7.35
CA ARG A 651 7.89 -16.82 5.84
C ARG A 651 7.36 -18.11 5.24
N LEU A 652 7.03 -17.97 3.95
CA LEU A 652 6.53 -19.01 3.08
C LEU A 652 7.52 -19.25 1.92
N LEU A 653 7.72 -20.51 1.50
CA LEU A 653 8.09 -20.93 0.12
C LEU A 653 6.79 -21.23 -0.67
N SER A 654 6.65 -22.34 -1.42
CA SER A 654 5.45 -22.69 -2.24
C SER A 654 4.53 -23.82 -1.75
N ASP A 655 5.06 -24.68 -0.88
CA ASP A 655 4.58 -26.00 -0.37
C ASP A 655 4.09 -26.06 1.10
N GLY A 656 3.76 -24.94 1.74
CA GLY A 656 3.33 -24.80 3.13
C GLY A 656 4.39 -24.82 4.22
N SER A 657 5.65 -25.09 3.92
CA SER A 657 6.79 -25.01 4.86
C SER A 657 7.24 -23.63 5.31
N VAL A 658 7.63 -23.53 6.58
CA VAL A 658 8.38 -22.37 7.06
C VAL A 658 9.73 -22.35 6.37
N ASP A 659 9.95 -21.38 5.49
CA ASP A 659 11.24 -21.25 4.83
C ASP A 659 12.33 -21.23 5.91
N PRO A 660 13.36 -22.10 5.86
CA PRO A 660 14.35 -22.14 6.94
C PRO A 660 15.48 -21.11 6.79
N ALA A 661 15.54 -20.40 5.67
CA ALA A 661 16.70 -19.66 5.16
C ALA A 661 16.90 -18.27 5.78
N GLY A 662 16.77 -18.15 7.10
CA GLY A 662 17.40 -17.07 7.86
C GLY A 662 16.97 -15.65 7.50
N PHE A 663 15.71 -15.48 7.11
CA PHE A 663 15.05 -14.19 7.17
C PHE A 663 15.19 -13.66 8.61
N ALA A 664 15.93 -12.58 8.88
CA ALA A 664 16.64 -12.39 10.15
C ALA A 664 16.36 -11.04 10.86
N VAL A 665 15.99 -11.08 12.13
CA VAL A 665 14.55 -10.99 12.37
C VAL A 665 14.04 -10.01 13.45
N PRO A 666 14.39 -8.73 13.36
CA PRO A 666 13.70 -7.58 13.97
C PRO A 666 12.28 -7.56 14.70
N ASN A 667 12.18 -7.78 16.04
CA ASN A 667 11.14 -8.21 17.05
C ASN A 667 10.63 -7.37 18.36
N THR A 668 9.59 -6.47 18.53
CA THR A 668 8.84 -5.47 17.69
C THR A 668 7.86 -4.45 18.50
N GLY A 669 6.49 -4.43 18.65
CA GLY A 669 5.61 -3.33 19.27
C GLY A 669 4.14 -2.70 18.89
N SER A 670 3.12 -3.15 18.06
CA SER A 670 1.63 -2.74 17.78
C SER A 670 1.00 -2.54 16.33
N ASN A 671 -0.35 -2.69 16.03
CA ASN A 671 -1.19 -3.22 14.83
C ASN A 671 -1.13 -2.84 13.32
N VAL A 672 -1.37 -3.82 12.38
CA VAL A 672 -0.66 -4.05 11.06
C VAL A 672 -1.29 -4.14 9.58
N VAL A 673 -2.43 -3.61 9.09
CA VAL A 673 -2.97 -3.83 7.69
C VAL A 673 -2.19 -3.16 6.53
N GLY A 674 -1.61 -3.87 5.57
CA GLY A 674 -1.42 -3.31 4.22
C GLY A 674 -0.08 -3.66 3.58
N ILE A 675 0.08 -3.90 2.28
CA ILE A 675 1.39 -4.38 1.79
C ILE A 675 1.70 -4.04 0.31
N GLU A 676 2.96 -3.73 -0.07
CA GLU A 676 3.47 -3.44 -1.44
C GLU A 676 4.98 -3.70 -1.74
N PRO A 677 5.44 -4.61 -2.64
CA PRO A 677 6.86 -5.00 -2.78
C PRO A 677 7.75 -3.92 -3.42
N GLN A 678 9.07 -4.07 -3.31
CA GLN A 678 10.04 -3.02 -3.66
C GLN A 678 10.80 -3.27 -4.94
N LEU A 679 11.34 -2.18 -5.50
CA LEU A 679 12.22 -2.23 -6.65
C LEU A 679 13.63 -2.74 -6.29
N ASP A 680 14.13 -2.46 -5.08
CA ASP A 680 15.45 -2.90 -4.61
C ASP A 680 15.42 -4.20 -3.78
N SER A 681 14.24 -4.84 -3.65
CA SER A 681 14.00 -6.06 -2.88
C SER A 681 14.23 -5.97 -1.35
N SER A 682 14.39 -4.79 -0.78
CA SER A 682 14.06 -4.53 0.65
C SER A 682 12.53 -4.56 0.87
N VAL A 683 11.96 -4.04 1.98
CA VAL A 683 10.52 -3.73 2.19
C VAL A 683 10.09 -2.92 3.43
N LEU A 684 9.22 -1.91 3.31
CA LEU A 684 8.61 -1.33 4.52
C LEU A 684 7.90 -2.47 5.33
N LEU A 685 8.15 -2.79 6.61
CA LEU A 685 7.17 -3.59 7.40
C LEU A 685 6.65 -3.00 8.75
N HIS A 686 5.35 -2.78 8.85
CA HIS A 686 4.74 -1.74 9.69
C HIS A 686 3.83 -2.19 10.88
N GLY A 687 2.90 -1.31 11.33
CA GLY A 687 1.87 -1.37 12.39
C GLY A 687 1.14 -0.12 12.91
N ALA A 688 0.91 -0.11 14.21
CA ALA A 688 0.52 0.92 15.17
C ALA A 688 1.52 1.01 16.28
N PHE A 689 2.68 0.48 15.98
CA PHE A 689 3.74 0.13 16.85
C PHE A 689 4.59 1.30 17.31
N SER A 690 5.82 0.99 17.66
CA SER A 690 6.57 1.72 18.63
C SER A 690 7.96 2.12 18.27
N SER A 691 8.66 1.11 17.84
CA SER A 691 10.03 0.88 18.19
C SER A 691 10.29 -0.48 17.61
N ILE A 692 11.42 -0.62 16.96
CA ILE A 692 11.87 -1.84 16.34
C ILE A 692 13.41 -1.76 16.72
N ASN A 693 14.03 -2.82 17.22
CA ASN A 693 15.32 -2.90 17.95
C ASN A 693 15.51 -1.89 19.09
N GLY A 694 14.44 -1.62 19.82
CA GLY A 694 14.50 -1.11 21.17
C GLY A 694 14.44 0.38 21.24
N VAL A 695 15.27 0.98 20.40
CA VAL A 695 15.14 2.38 20.12
C VAL A 695 13.78 2.59 19.46
N GLN A 696 13.12 3.64 19.92
CA GLN A 696 11.93 4.17 19.30
C GLN A 696 12.08 4.20 17.82
N ARG A 697 10.95 4.09 17.14
CA ARG A 697 10.72 4.75 15.88
C ARG A 697 9.21 4.61 15.72
N ARG A 698 8.50 5.70 15.97
CA ARG A 698 7.07 5.62 15.73
C ARG A 698 6.92 5.55 14.23
N GLY A 699 5.75 5.28 13.78
CA GLY A 699 5.30 5.72 12.48
C GLY A 699 5.77 5.28 11.17
N ILE A 700 6.96 4.75 10.95
CA ILE A 700 7.28 3.86 9.83
C ILE A 700 8.17 2.69 10.33
N ALA A 701 8.75 1.74 9.57
CA ALA A 701 9.85 0.75 9.83
C ALA A 701 10.84 0.81 8.70
N ARG A 702 11.75 -0.13 8.46
CA ARG A 702 12.13 -0.63 7.13
C ARG A 702 12.01 -2.18 7.27
N ALA A 703 12.42 -3.01 6.33
CA ALA A 703 13.11 -4.31 6.53
C ALA A 703 13.78 -4.79 5.23
N PHE A 704 14.99 -5.38 5.26
CA PHE A 704 15.80 -5.59 4.03
C PHE A 704 15.44 -6.87 3.28
N GLN A 705 16.15 -7.23 2.19
CA GLN A 705 16.14 -8.61 1.67
C GLN A 705 16.91 -9.63 2.55
N ASN A 706 17.20 -9.27 3.80
CA ASN A 706 17.47 -10.20 4.90
C ASN A 706 16.63 -9.85 6.14
N GLY A 707 15.81 -8.81 6.02
CA GLY A 707 15.06 -8.19 7.09
C GLY A 707 15.84 -7.49 8.24
N THR A 708 17.16 -7.39 8.24
CA THR A 708 18.01 -6.70 9.26
C THR A 708 18.31 -5.24 8.92
N LEU A 709 18.96 -4.45 9.82
CA LEU A 709 19.13 -2.98 9.83
C LEU A 709 19.70 -2.20 8.60
N ASP A 710 19.08 -1.04 8.37
CA ASP A 710 19.26 0.08 7.43
C ASP A 710 18.79 1.28 8.25
N ALA A 711 19.69 2.22 8.53
CA ALA A 711 19.38 3.45 9.24
C ALA A 711 19.46 4.70 8.37
N SER A 712 19.39 4.58 7.05
CA SER A 712 19.68 5.67 6.12
C SER A 712 18.49 6.62 5.84
N PHE A 713 17.54 6.71 6.77
CA PHE A 713 16.22 7.35 6.59
C PHE A 713 15.57 7.59 8.00
N ASP A 714 14.77 8.67 8.28
CA ASP A 714 14.62 9.31 9.66
C ASP A 714 13.32 10.21 10.04
N PRO A 715 12.66 10.32 11.29
CA PRO A 715 11.95 11.44 12.02
C PRO A 715 12.28 11.61 13.51
N GLY A 716 12.76 12.81 13.85
CA GLY A 716 13.02 13.17 15.24
C GLY A 716 11.78 12.91 16.08
N SER A 717 10.63 13.41 15.60
CA SER A 717 9.40 13.38 16.34
C SER A 717 8.12 13.29 15.50
N GLY A 718 8.20 13.18 14.16
CA GLY A 718 7.23 12.59 13.24
C GLY A 718 5.81 12.48 13.79
N THR A 719 5.18 11.30 13.77
CA THR A 719 3.84 11.13 14.32
C THR A 719 3.67 9.68 14.97
N ASP A 720 2.55 8.97 15.23
CA ASP A 720 1.78 9.16 16.46
C ASP A 720 0.67 7.97 16.80
N GLY A 721 -0.03 7.12 15.95
CA GLY A 721 -1.44 6.48 16.03
C GLY A 721 -2.45 6.23 14.74
N PHE A 722 -3.47 5.30 14.68
CA PHE A 722 -4.60 4.82 13.75
C PHE A 722 -4.39 4.28 12.29
N ILE A 723 -3.24 3.96 11.70
CA ILE A 723 -3.13 3.60 10.26
C ILE A 723 -3.79 2.20 9.85
N PHE A 724 -4.24 1.85 8.58
CA PHE A 724 -4.84 0.49 8.11
C PHE A 724 -5.05 -0.13 6.56
N ALA A 725 -4.37 0.10 5.35
CA ALA A 725 -4.27 -0.77 4.05
C ALA A 725 -3.42 -0.42 2.73
N SER A 726 -3.88 0.12 1.55
CA SER A 726 -3.13 0.58 0.25
C SER A 726 -2.94 -0.16 -1.16
N ALA A 727 -2.31 0.45 -2.24
CA ALA A 727 -1.62 -0.10 -3.50
C ALA A 727 -0.84 0.93 -4.46
N ARG A 728 0.19 0.58 -5.31
CA ARG A 728 1.32 1.42 -5.94
C ARG A 728 1.28 2.10 -7.35
N GLN A 729 2.20 3.08 -7.66
CA GLN A 729 2.77 3.51 -9.00
C GLN A 729 4.12 2.91 -9.52
N PRO A 730 4.90 3.51 -10.49
CA PRO A 730 6.13 2.90 -10.98
C PRO A 730 7.41 3.37 -10.27
N GLY A 731 7.58 4.68 -10.04
CA GLY A 731 8.88 5.33 -9.76
C GLY A 731 9.41 5.12 -8.35
N GLY A 732 9.33 6.15 -7.50
CA GLY A 732 9.54 6.03 -6.06
C GLY A 732 8.27 5.62 -5.31
N ASP A 733 8.00 6.38 -4.25
CA ASP A 733 6.83 6.52 -3.36
C ASP A 733 6.01 5.33 -2.87
N LEU A 734 5.19 5.74 -1.91
CA LEU A 734 4.13 5.06 -1.23
C LEU A 734 3.12 6.13 -0.69
N LEU A 735 2.37 5.95 0.42
CA LEU A 735 1.22 6.75 0.98
C LEU A 735 0.75 6.14 2.35
N VAL A 736 0.01 6.84 3.22
CA VAL A 736 -0.03 6.74 4.73
C VAL A 736 -1.44 6.68 5.48
N ALA A 737 -1.66 6.64 6.86
CA ALA A 737 -3.02 6.90 7.54
C ALA A 737 -3.34 7.55 8.97
N GLY A 738 -3.91 6.84 10.01
CA GLY A 738 -4.61 7.20 11.35
C GLY A 738 -5.72 8.35 11.95
N SER A 739 -5.19 8.16 13.31
CA SER A 739 -5.38 8.66 14.79
C SER A 739 -4.79 9.96 15.39
N PHE A 740 -3.55 10.32 15.08
CA PHE A 740 -2.95 11.64 14.78
C PHE A 740 -3.43 12.93 15.56
N THR A 741 -2.58 13.92 15.99
CA THR A 741 -2.64 15.47 16.11
C THR A 741 -1.79 16.64 15.12
N GLN A 742 -0.46 16.94 14.51
CA GLN A 742 1.16 16.63 14.28
C GLN A 742 2.07 16.01 13.13
N TYR A 743 3.21 16.68 12.81
CA TYR A 743 4.61 16.10 12.72
C TYR A 743 5.73 16.47 13.84
N ASP A 744 5.47 17.25 14.94
CA ASP A 744 6.26 18.04 16.00
C ASP A 744 6.70 19.56 15.84
N GLY A 745 5.79 20.54 15.54
CA GLY A 745 5.99 22.00 15.28
C GLY A 745 5.54 22.71 13.92
N ALA A 746 5.14 22.04 12.81
CA ALA A 746 4.62 22.61 11.54
C ALA A 746 3.52 21.80 10.76
N VAL A 747 2.31 21.96 11.27
CA VAL A 747 1.08 22.14 10.52
C VAL A 747 0.56 20.98 9.63
N ARG A 748 0.36 19.70 10.06
CA ARG A 748 -0.60 18.70 9.41
C ARG A 748 -1.66 17.87 10.32
N HIS A 749 -2.87 17.37 9.82
CA HIS A 749 -4.10 16.65 10.47
C HIS A 749 -4.27 15.31 9.61
N ARG A 750 -5.40 14.56 9.58
CA ARG A 750 -5.68 13.33 8.77
C ARG A 750 -5.56 13.36 7.26
N ILE A 751 -4.74 14.25 6.70
CA ILE A 751 -3.67 13.78 5.82
C ILE A 751 -2.25 14.35 6.05
N ALA A 752 -1.38 13.39 5.78
CA ALA A 752 0.02 13.21 5.67
C ALA A 752 0.64 12.60 4.34
N ARG A 753 1.97 12.36 4.27
CA ARG A 753 2.83 11.96 3.11
C ARG A 753 4.15 11.25 3.63
N VAL A 754 5.19 10.82 2.84
CA VAL A 754 6.54 10.25 3.21
C VAL A 754 7.53 10.39 1.99
N LYS A 755 8.81 10.78 2.14
CA LYS A 755 9.76 11.11 1.03
C LYS A 755 10.68 9.96 0.82
N LEU A 756 10.83 9.55 -0.42
CA LEU A 756 11.77 8.49 -0.72
C LEU A 756 12.90 9.01 -1.60
N ALA A 757 14.13 8.62 -1.30
CA ALA A 757 15.30 9.00 -2.07
C ALA A 757 15.46 8.27 -3.41
N TRP A 758 14.41 7.64 -3.98
CA TRP A 758 14.48 6.93 -5.29
C TRP A 758 14.68 7.84 -6.50
N LEU A 759 14.60 9.16 -6.31
CA LEU A 759 15.01 10.12 -7.32
C LEU A 759 16.49 10.53 -7.22
N ASP A 760 17.13 10.38 -6.05
CA ASP A 760 18.49 10.85 -5.84
C ASP A 760 19.50 9.75 -6.17
N TRP A 761 19.95 9.79 -7.41
CA TRP A 761 21.16 9.11 -7.87
C TRP A 761 22.34 9.37 -6.92
N VAL A 762 23.03 8.30 -6.52
CA VAL A 762 24.09 8.40 -5.52
C VAL A 762 25.41 8.73 -6.21
N ASN A 763 25.88 9.96 -6.06
CA ASN A 763 27.28 10.31 -6.33
C ASN A 763 28.20 9.56 -5.35
N TYR A 764 29.24 8.94 -5.89
CA TYR A 764 30.31 8.24 -5.17
C TYR A 764 31.63 8.40 -5.95
N CYS A 765 32.73 7.79 -5.51
CA CYS A 765 34.07 7.96 -6.09
C CYS A 765 34.71 9.34 -5.80
N THR A 766 36.01 9.47 -6.06
CA THR A 766 36.73 10.74 -6.02
C THR A 766 37.07 11.19 -7.43
N ALA A 767 36.53 12.35 -7.83
CA ALA A 767 36.88 13.02 -9.07
C ALA A 767 38.37 13.38 -9.11
N GLY A 768 39.00 13.23 -10.28
CA GLY A 768 40.39 13.66 -10.45
C GLY A 768 40.48 15.15 -10.74
N VAL A 769 41.43 15.84 -10.09
CA VAL A 769 41.80 17.21 -10.46
C VAL A 769 42.67 17.17 -11.72
N SER A 770 42.32 17.96 -12.75
CA SER A 770 43.12 18.09 -13.97
C SER A 770 44.31 19.05 -13.80
N SER A 771 45.21 19.05 -14.77
CA SER A 771 46.42 19.90 -14.84
C SER A 771 46.13 21.40 -14.88
N THR A 772 44.90 21.80 -15.22
CA THR A 772 44.40 23.19 -15.20
C THR A 772 43.66 23.54 -13.90
N GLY A 773 43.50 22.57 -12.99
CA GLY A 773 42.81 22.73 -11.70
C GLY A 773 41.32 22.39 -11.72
N CYS A 774 40.78 21.86 -12.83
CA CYS A 774 39.36 21.56 -12.94
C CYS A 774 38.98 20.29 -12.16
N VAL A 775 37.83 20.34 -11.47
CA VAL A 775 37.27 19.24 -10.69
C VAL A 775 35.95 18.79 -11.34
N PRO A 776 35.99 17.77 -12.21
CA PRO A 776 34.86 17.31 -13.01
C PRO A 776 33.81 16.59 -12.16
N SER A 777 32.53 16.97 -12.32
CA SER A 777 31.42 16.44 -11.50
C SER A 777 30.30 15.86 -12.38
N VAL A 778 29.90 14.61 -12.15
CA VAL A 778 28.75 13.97 -12.81
C VAL A 778 27.44 14.24 -12.06
N SER A 779 26.34 14.39 -12.80
CA SER A 779 24.97 14.45 -12.29
C SER A 779 24.00 13.87 -13.32
N ALA A 780 22.73 13.75 -12.95
CA ALA A 780 21.65 13.44 -13.90
C ALA A 780 20.48 14.44 -13.78
N SER A 781 19.52 14.33 -14.68
CA SER A 781 18.21 14.98 -14.61
C SER A 781 17.15 14.17 -15.35
N GLY A 782 15.89 14.27 -14.89
CA GLY A 782 14.77 13.45 -15.38
C GLY A 782 14.67 12.09 -14.68
N SER A 783 13.99 11.12 -15.30
CA SER A 783 13.77 9.78 -14.72
C SER A 783 14.13 8.68 -15.70
N ALA A 784 14.90 7.68 -15.25
CA ALA A 784 15.36 6.54 -16.05
C ALA A 784 14.24 5.49 -16.29
N SER A 785 13.10 5.92 -16.83
CA SER A 785 11.93 5.07 -17.12
C SER A 785 12.18 4.16 -18.31
N VAL A 786 12.02 2.83 -18.13
CA VAL A 786 12.23 1.85 -19.21
C VAL A 786 11.13 1.89 -20.28
N GLY A 787 10.00 2.55 -20.01
CA GLY A 787 8.98 2.88 -21.01
C GLY A 787 9.28 4.14 -21.84
N ALA A 788 10.27 4.96 -21.47
CA ALA A 788 10.57 6.22 -22.14
C ALA A 788 11.78 6.12 -23.09
N THR A 789 11.68 6.76 -24.26
CA THR A 789 12.73 6.74 -25.30
C THR A 789 13.72 7.90 -25.21
N SER A 790 13.52 8.82 -24.26
CA SER A 790 14.33 10.03 -24.04
C SER A 790 13.92 10.67 -22.71
N GLY A 791 14.69 11.65 -22.23
CA GLY A 791 14.36 12.47 -21.06
C GLY A 791 15.10 12.12 -19.78
N PHE A 792 16.17 11.30 -19.84
CA PHE A 792 17.07 11.08 -18.70
C PHE A 792 18.51 11.47 -19.07
N THR A 793 18.92 12.68 -18.70
CA THR A 793 20.19 13.26 -19.15
C THR A 793 21.27 13.15 -18.08
N LEU A 794 22.31 12.35 -18.35
CA LEU A 794 23.57 12.39 -17.60
C LEU A 794 24.39 13.60 -18.06
N SER A 795 24.89 14.40 -17.12
CA SER A 795 25.73 15.58 -17.38
C SER A 795 27.04 15.49 -16.60
N VAL A 796 28.17 15.69 -17.26
CA VAL A 796 29.49 15.85 -16.61
C VAL A 796 29.90 17.30 -16.79
N GLN A 797 29.97 18.04 -15.68
CA GLN A 797 30.26 19.48 -15.64
C GLN A 797 31.68 19.74 -15.11
N ASN A 798 32.13 21.00 -15.17
CA ASN A 798 33.45 21.44 -14.72
C ASN A 798 34.63 20.71 -15.41
N VAL A 799 34.44 20.30 -16.67
CA VAL A 799 35.49 19.70 -17.50
C VAL A 799 36.38 20.81 -18.08
N ASP A 800 37.65 20.49 -18.37
CA ASP A 800 38.51 21.35 -19.20
C ASP A 800 37.79 21.72 -20.51
N GLY A 801 37.77 23.01 -20.85
CA GLY A 801 37.24 23.49 -22.11
C GLY A 801 38.09 23.05 -23.32
N ASN A 802 37.41 22.80 -24.43
CA ASN A 802 37.92 22.33 -25.71
C ASN A 802 38.75 21.04 -25.62
N ARG A 803 38.22 20.03 -24.92
CA ARG A 803 38.76 18.66 -24.85
C ARG A 803 37.83 17.66 -25.52
N GLN A 804 38.33 16.44 -25.72
CA GLN A 804 37.50 15.28 -26.06
C GLN A 804 37.18 14.48 -24.80
N GLY A 805 35.95 14.00 -24.68
CA GLY A 805 35.49 13.15 -23.59
C GLY A 805 34.35 12.22 -24.00
N LEU A 806 33.85 11.42 -23.05
CA LEU A 806 32.66 10.58 -23.19
C LEU A 806 32.06 10.27 -21.81
N VAL A 807 30.80 9.83 -21.79
CA VAL A 807 30.19 9.17 -20.65
C VAL A 807 30.30 7.65 -20.85
N PHE A 808 30.49 6.89 -19.78
CA PHE A 808 30.48 5.43 -19.81
C PHE A 808 29.70 4.89 -18.62
N TYR A 809 29.07 3.74 -18.79
CA TYR A 809 28.27 3.11 -17.73
C TYR A 809 28.46 1.60 -17.67
N ALA A 810 28.04 1.00 -16.57
CA ALA A 810 28.14 -0.43 -16.29
C ALA A 810 26.99 -0.90 -15.40
N LEU A 811 26.85 -2.22 -15.27
CA LEU A 811 25.89 -2.88 -14.39
C LEU A 811 26.55 -3.78 -13.33
N GLY A 812 27.89 -3.87 -13.33
CA GLY A 812 28.63 -4.78 -12.44
C GLY A 812 28.69 -4.32 -10.98
N GLY A 813 28.20 -3.12 -10.64
CA GLY A 813 28.31 -2.54 -9.31
C GLY A 813 29.40 -1.48 -9.19
N ARG A 814 29.68 -1.10 -7.94
CA ARG A 814 30.63 -0.03 -7.59
C ARG A 814 32.02 -0.59 -7.31
N VAL A 815 33.04 0.19 -7.66
CA VAL A 815 34.44 -0.03 -7.27
C VAL A 815 35.08 1.33 -6.95
N SER A 816 36.29 1.36 -6.39
CA SER A 816 37.13 2.56 -6.35
C SER A 816 38.59 2.16 -6.40
N VAL A 817 39.22 2.31 -7.57
CA VAL A 817 40.64 1.97 -7.80
C VAL A 817 41.33 3.16 -8.46
N PRO A 818 42.46 3.68 -7.93
CA PRO A 818 43.21 4.76 -8.55
C PRO A 818 43.59 4.43 -10.00
N LEU A 819 43.30 5.35 -10.93
CA LEU A 819 43.48 5.12 -12.38
C LEU A 819 44.95 4.86 -12.76
N ALA A 820 45.89 5.35 -11.96
CA ALA A 820 47.31 5.02 -11.95
C ALA A 820 47.86 5.27 -10.53
N PRO A 821 49.05 4.74 -10.15
CA PRO A 821 49.64 4.93 -8.82
C PRO A 821 49.90 6.39 -8.39
N THR A 822 49.83 7.34 -9.33
CA THR A 822 50.01 8.78 -9.10
C THR A 822 48.83 9.61 -9.61
N SER A 823 47.68 9.00 -9.93
CA SER A 823 46.49 9.72 -10.40
C SER A 823 45.68 10.27 -9.22
N SER A 824 45.19 11.50 -9.37
CA SER A 824 44.13 12.09 -8.53
C SER A 824 42.76 11.44 -8.76
N SER A 825 42.57 10.75 -9.89
CA SER A 825 41.29 10.16 -10.30
C SER A 825 41.17 8.67 -9.93
N SER A 826 39.98 8.25 -9.53
CA SER A 826 39.63 6.85 -9.32
C SER A 826 38.68 6.33 -10.39
N TYR A 827 38.90 5.09 -10.84
CA TYR A 827 38.01 4.35 -11.72
C TYR A 827 37.00 3.56 -10.88
N CYS A 828 35.71 3.75 -11.14
CA CYS A 828 34.69 3.47 -10.12
C CYS A 828 33.44 2.71 -10.57
N VAL A 829 33.27 2.39 -11.85
CA VAL A 829 32.23 1.47 -12.33
C VAL A 829 32.82 0.07 -12.57
N LEU A 830 32.17 -0.99 -12.11
CA LEU A 830 32.66 -2.36 -12.30
C LEU A 830 32.10 -2.95 -13.61
N GLY A 831 32.98 -3.52 -14.44
CA GLY A 831 32.62 -4.01 -15.77
C GLY A 831 31.68 -5.24 -15.78
N PRO A 832 31.05 -5.56 -16.93
CA PRO A 832 31.28 -5.01 -18.27
C PRO A 832 30.80 -3.56 -18.44
N VAL A 833 31.51 -2.78 -19.26
CA VAL A 833 31.32 -1.33 -19.41
C VAL A 833 30.88 -0.97 -20.83
N GLN A 834 29.75 -0.29 -20.94
CA GLN A 834 29.31 0.41 -22.15
C GLN A 834 29.99 1.78 -22.24
N ARG A 835 30.53 2.12 -23.42
CA ARG A 835 31.06 3.46 -23.72
C ARG A 835 30.15 4.13 -24.75
N THR A 836 29.83 5.41 -24.56
CA THR A 836 29.05 6.17 -25.54
C THR A 836 29.95 6.80 -26.60
N ALA A 837 29.34 7.53 -27.54
CA ALA A 837 30.09 8.32 -28.52
C ALA A 837 31.03 9.34 -27.84
N VAL A 838 32.14 9.64 -28.51
CA VAL A 838 33.08 10.69 -28.09
C VAL A 838 32.51 12.07 -28.43
N GLN A 839 32.58 12.98 -27.46
CA GLN A 839 32.05 14.34 -27.53
C GLN A 839 33.19 15.35 -27.36
N GLY A 840 32.99 16.57 -27.87
CA GLY A 840 33.80 17.73 -27.50
C GLY A 840 33.19 18.42 -26.28
N SER A 841 33.99 18.82 -25.30
CA SER A 841 33.48 19.44 -24.05
C SER A 841 32.94 20.87 -24.23
N GLY A 842 33.10 21.51 -25.39
CA GLY A 842 32.79 22.93 -25.56
C GLY A 842 33.65 23.81 -24.65
N GLY A 843 33.20 25.02 -24.32
CA GLY A 843 33.93 25.91 -23.41
C GLY A 843 35.24 26.47 -23.97
N THR A 844 36.06 27.05 -23.08
CA THR A 844 37.26 27.81 -23.42
C THR A 844 38.53 27.01 -23.07
N PRO A 845 39.53 26.89 -23.96
CA PRO A 845 40.78 26.20 -23.65
C PRO A 845 41.44 26.72 -22.36
N GLY A 846 41.66 25.83 -21.40
CA GLY A 846 42.29 26.16 -20.11
C GLY A 846 41.33 26.75 -19.05
N ALA A 847 40.02 26.75 -19.29
CA ALA A 847 39.00 27.09 -18.29
C ALA A 847 38.12 25.87 -17.96
N CYS A 848 37.59 25.82 -16.74
CA CYS A 848 36.74 24.73 -16.25
C CYS A 848 35.26 24.93 -16.61
N ASN A 849 34.99 25.33 -17.86
CA ASN A 849 33.65 25.61 -18.39
C ASN A 849 33.27 24.68 -19.55
N GLY A 850 33.91 23.52 -19.64
CA GLY A 850 33.51 22.43 -20.52
C GLY A 850 32.50 21.48 -19.85
N SER A 851 31.67 20.84 -20.67
CA SER A 851 30.64 19.89 -20.25
C SER A 851 30.48 18.74 -21.24
N LEU A 852 30.12 17.55 -20.76
CA LEU A 852 29.69 16.40 -21.58
C LEU A 852 28.24 16.06 -21.21
N GLN A 853 27.40 15.67 -22.16
CA GLN A 853 25.99 15.35 -21.90
C GLN A 853 25.51 14.14 -22.70
N LEU A 854 24.67 13.31 -22.08
CA LEU A 854 24.10 12.11 -22.67
C LEU A 854 22.65 11.95 -22.22
N ASP A 855 21.69 12.03 -23.14
CA ASP A 855 20.40 11.39 -22.91
C ASP A 855 20.61 9.87 -22.96
N TRP A 856 20.54 9.23 -21.80
CA TRP A 856 20.85 7.82 -21.64
C TRP A 856 19.71 6.93 -22.15
N LEU A 857 18.46 7.41 -22.11
CA LEU A 857 17.32 6.69 -22.67
C LEU A 857 17.33 6.73 -24.19
N ASP A 858 17.60 7.88 -24.81
CA ASP A 858 17.80 7.97 -26.26
C ASP A 858 19.00 7.11 -26.71
N TYR A 859 20.10 7.15 -25.95
CA TYR A 859 21.24 6.28 -26.21
C TYR A 859 20.85 4.79 -26.18
N VAL A 860 20.17 4.33 -25.13
CA VAL A 860 19.75 2.92 -24.98
C VAL A 860 18.75 2.51 -26.06
N ALA A 861 17.75 3.35 -26.35
CA ALA A 861 16.74 3.08 -27.37
C ALA A 861 17.34 2.92 -28.77
N ASN A 862 18.35 3.74 -29.11
CA ASN A 862 19.06 3.66 -30.40
C ASN A 862 20.19 2.60 -30.42
N HIS A 863 20.56 2.00 -29.29
CA HIS A 863 21.64 1.00 -29.18
C HIS A 863 21.15 -0.29 -28.51
N PRO A 864 20.28 -1.09 -29.16
CA PRO A 864 19.70 -2.32 -28.58
C PRO A 864 20.72 -3.46 -28.31
N GLY A 865 21.99 -3.29 -28.67
CA GLY A 865 23.10 -4.17 -28.31
C GLY A 865 24.00 -3.65 -27.19
N ALA A 866 23.62 -2.58 -26.50
CA ALA A 866 24.36 -2.02 -25.36
C ALA A 866 24.24 -2.91 -24.10
N VAL A 867 25.23 -2.85 -23.21
CA VAL A 867 25.24 -3.59 -21.94
C VAL A 867 23.97 -3.27 -21.13
N GLY A 868 23.05 -4.24 -21.01
CA GLY A 868 21.80 -4.11 -20.26
C GLY A 868 20.54 -3.94 -21.10
N ALA A 869 20.65 -3.74 -22.42
CA ALA A 869 19.48 -3.68 -23.29
C ALA A 869 18.89 -5.09 -23.54
N PRO A 870 17.55 -5.29 -23.50
CA PRO A 870 16.54 -4.33 -23.07
C PRO A 870 16.51 -4.19 -21.54
N PHE A 871 16.33 -2.95 -21.05
CA PHE A 871 16.26 -2.69 -19.61
C PHE A 871 14.89 -3.05 -19.03
N HIS A 872 14.89 -3.37 -17.73
CA HIS A 872 13.71 -3.62 -16.92
C HIS A 872 13.82 -2.80 -15.63
N ALA A 873 12.69 -2.35 -15.09
CA ALA A 873 12.66 -1.59 -13.84
C ALA A 873 13.34 -2.37 -12.69
N GLY A 874 14.08 -1.64 -11.85
CA GLY A 874 14.91 -2.19 -10.77
C GLY A 874 16.37 -2.43 -11.13
N VAL A 875 16.77 -2.36 -12.40
CA VAL A 875 18.19 -2.49 -12.79
C VAL A 875 18.97 -1.26 -12.32
N ARG A 876 19.97 -1.49 -11.44
CA ARG A 876 20.99 -0.51 -11.04
C ARG A 876 22.00 -0.28 -12.16
N VAL A 877 22.35 0.97 -12.40
CA VAL A 877 23.31 1.40 -13.43
C VAL A 877 24.32 2.35 -12.81
N GLN A 878 25.61 2.06 -12.98
CA GLN A 878 26.71 2.94 -12.54
C GLN A 878 27.30 3.68 -13.74
N ALA A 879 27.41 5.01 -13.70
CA ALA A 879 27.95 5.85 -14.77
C ALA A 879 29.10 6.75 -14.30
N GLN A 880 30.05 7.07 -15.19
CA GLN A 880 31.20 7.94 -14.91
C GLN A 880 31.62 8.69 -16.19
N GLY A 881 32.20 9.88 -16.04
CA GLY A 881 32.74 10.70 -17.12
C GLY A 881 34.25 10.48 -17.34
N TRP A 882 34.68 10.53 -18.60
CA TRP A 882 36.08 10.47 -19.02
C TRP A 882 36.41 11.62 -19.97
N TYR A 883 37.59 12.23 -19.84
CA TYR A 883 38.10 13.20 -20.81
C TYR A 883 39.63 13.23 -20.90
N ARG A 884 40.13 13.84 -21.98
CA ARG A 884 41.56 14.06 -22.21
C ARG A 884 42.11 15.22 -21.38
N ASP A 885 43.12 14.92 -20.59
CA ASP A 885 44.05 15.89 -20.00
C ASP A 885 45.47 15.50 -20.40
N PRO A 886 46.10 16.16 -21.39
CA PRO A 886 47.41 15.77 -21.92
C PRO A 886 48.56 15.73 -20.90
N ALA A 887 48.42 16.35 -19.72
CA ALA A 887 49.44 16.37 -18.67
C ALA A 887 49.12 15.44 -17.48
N ALA A 888 47.92 14.85 -17.42
CA ALA A 888 47.58 13.85 -16.41
C ALA A 888 48.26 12.49 -16.68
N PRO A 889 48.45 11.62 -15.66
CA PRO A 889 48.90 10.25 -15.86
C PRO A 889 48.00 9.51 -16.86
N LYS A 890 48.60 8.94 -17.92
CA LYS A 890 47.92 8.32 -19.09
C LYS A 890 47.16 9.30 -20.00
N GLY A 891 47.29 10.62 -19.82
CA GLY A 891 46.72 11.65 -20.71
C GLY A 891 45.21 11.87 -20.53
N VAL A 892 44.65 11.51 -19.37
CA VAL A 892 43.21 11.41 -19.12
C VAL A 892 42.85 11.71 -17.66
N THR A 893 41.62 12.17 -17.44
CA THR A 893 41.02 12.42 -16.11
C THR A 893 39.59 11.86 -16.09
N LEU A 894 39.10 11.49 -14.90
CA LEU A 894 37.74 10.99 -14.65
C LEU A 894 36.99 11.92 -13.69
N SER A 895 35.67 12.00 -13.86
CA SER A 895 34.76 12.53 -12.83
C SER A 895 34.65 11.58 -11.64
N ASP A 896 33.92 12.02 -10.63
CA ASP A 896 33.21 11.11 -9.72
C ASP A 896 32.20 10.24 -10.49
N ALA A 897 31.58 9.28 -9.81
CA ALA A 897 30.70 8.29 -10.42
C ALA A 897 29.29 8.38 -9.82
N LEU A 898 28.30 7.97 -10.60
CA LEU A 898 26.88 8.08 -10.31
C LEU A 898 26.25 6.68 -10.29
N GLU A 899 25.43 6.33 -9.32
CA GLU A 899 24.54 5.17 -9.41
C GLU A 899 23.08 5.61 -9.46
N PHE A 900 22.33 5.12 -10.45
CA PHE A 900 20.88 5.30 -10.56
C PHE A 900 20.18 3.95 -10.73
N ILE A 901 18.86 3.94 -10.55
CA ILE A 901 18.01 2.78 -10.78
C ILE A 901 17.04 3.10 -11.91
N THR A 902 16.88 2.17 -12.83
CA THR A 902 15.84 2.24 -13.85
C THR A 902 14.46 2.03 -13.22
N VAL A 903 13.52 2.91 -13.55
CA VAL A 903 12.13 2.86 -13.08
C VAL A 903 11.23 2.34 -14.21
N PRO A 904 9.98 1.93 -13.94
CA PRO A 904 9.05 1.52 -14.99
C PRO A 904 8.77 2.63 -16.02
#